data_AF-M1B6E1-F1
#
_entry.id   AF-M1B6E1-F1
#
_cell.length_a   1.000
_cell.length_b   1.000
_cell.length_c   1.000
_cell.angle_alpha   90.00
_cell.angle_beta   90.00
_cell.angle_gamma   90.00
#
_symmetry.space_group_name_H-M   'P 1'
#
loop_
_entity.id
_entity.type
_entity.pdbx_description
1 polymer ?
#
loop_
_entity_poly.entity_id
_entity_poly.type
_entity_poly.pdbx_seq_one_letter_code
_entity_poly.pdbx_strand_id
1 'polypeptide(L)'
;MEAIRISCAGYPTRKPFYEFLDRFGILSPEVLDGSTDEVTACTRLLEKVGLQGYQIGKTKVFLRAGQMAELDSRRTEVLGRSASIIQRKVRSHMARRNFTLLRQLARRIQSMCRGELARRVYESLRREAACLKIQTDMRMHLARKGYKELCSAAISIQTGMRGMAARNEVRFRRQTKAAIIIQSHSRAFLARLKYKKLKKAAITTQCAWRARVARGELRKLKMAARETGALQAAKNKLEKQVEELTWRLQLEKRMRADMEEAKTQENAKLQSALQEVQLQFKETQEMFVKERETTKRAAEEVPIMQEVPVVDHEMMNKLSVENEKLKSLVSSLEQKIDETEKKYEETSKLSEERLRQVLDAESIIVQLKTTMQRFQERNFDLESENQILQQSLLAPAKQVSDHSPSLSSKVQIEENGYHLKEETRTNDPPGSTPAKKVETPNSKSRKPPIDRQREDIGALIDCVMKDVGFSQSKPVAAFTIYKCLLHWKSFEAEKTSVFDRLVQMIGSAIENQDSDDHMAYWLSNTSTLLLLIQKSLKPDSAVGATPTRKPQPATSLFGRMTLGFRSSSSDINLAGVVHQVQAKYPALLFKQQLTAYVEKMYGIIRDNLKKELGSLLSLCIQAPRTSKGSVLKSGRSFGKDYSINHWRGIIECLDSLLCTLKENFMPPILVQKIFSQAFSYMNVQLFNR
;
A
#
# COMPACT_ATOMS: atom_id res chain seq x y z
N MET A 1 55.45 -37.40 -116.11
CA MET A 1 56.29 -36.67 -115.13
C MET A 1 57.00 -35.47 -115.76
N GLU A 2 57.80 -35.64 -116.82
CA GLU A 2 58.72 -34.58 -117.29
C GLU A 2 58.07 -33.22 -117.63
N ALA A 3 56.91 -33.20 -118.30
CA ALA A 3 56.18 -31.96 -118.56
C ALA A 3 55.79 -31.18 -117.28
N ILE A 4 55.54 -31.88 -116.17
CA ILE A 4 55.28 -31.26 -114.86
C ILE A 4 56.58 -30.69 -114.28
N ARG A 5 57.71 -31.40 -114.41
CA ARG A 5 59.04 -30.93 -113.99
C ARG A 5 59.41 -29.61 -114.67
N ILE A 6 59.18 -29.53 -115.98
CA ILE A 6 59.41 -28.32 -116.79
C ILE A 6 58.43 -27.19 -116.40
N SER A 7 57.14 -27.49 -116.23
CA SER A 7 56.13 -26.50 -115.78
C SER A 7 56.46 -25.90 -114.40
N CYS A 8 56.93 -26.72 -113.47
CA CYS A 8 57.33 -26.29 -112.12
C CYS A 8 58.61 -25.45 -112.08
N ALA A 9 59.46 -25.48 -113.12
CA ALA A 9 60.63 -24.61 -113.24
C ALA A 9 60.26 -23.15 -113.61
N GLY A 10 59.06 -22.92 -114.16
CA GLY A 10 58.51 -21.61 -114.44
C GLY A 10 57.55 -21.10 -113.36
N TYR A 11 56.40 -20.59 -113.79
CA TYR A 11 55.34 -20.07 -112.93
C TYR A 11 54.07 -20.94 -113.06
N PRO A 12 54.00 -22.08 -112.34
CA PRO A 12 52.87 -22.99 -112.37
C PRO A 12 51.64 -22.42 -111.66
N THR A 13 51.83 -21.58 -110.63
CA THR A 13 50.73 -20.96 -109.87
C THR A 13 50.48 -19.54 -110.37
N ARG A 14 49.23 -19.25 -110.73
CA ARG A 14 48.82 -17.97 -111.35
C ARG A 14 47.49 -17.54 -110.74
N LYS A 15 47.43 -16.37 -110.12
CA LYS A 15 46.24 -15.89 -109.38
C LYS A 15 45.86 -14.46 -109.80
N PRO A 16 44.57 -14.16 -110.05
CA PRO A 16 44.15 -12.78 -110.28
C PRO A 16 44.33 -11.95 -109.00
N PHE A 17 44.53 -10.65 -109.15
CA PHE A 17 44.94 -9.79 -108.04
C PHE A 17 43.89 -9.77 -106.91
N TYR A 18 42.60 -9.62 -107.21
CA TYR A 18 41.54 -9.69 -106.20
C TYR A 18 41.59 -10.97 -105.35
N GLU A 19 41.75 -12.16 -105.96
CA GLU A 19 41.80 -13.44 -105.24
C GLU A 19 43.09 -13.58 -104.40
N PHE A 20 44.18 -12.94 -104.87
CA PHE A 20 45.43 -12.89 -104.13
C PHE A 20 45.35 -11.95 -102.92
N LEU A 21 44.75 -10.76 -103.09
CA LEU A 21 44.60 -9.75 -102.04
C LEU A 21 43.56 -10.16 -100.98
N ASP A 22 42.43 -10.73 -101.36
CA ASP A 22 41.45 -11.30 -100.41
C ASP A 22 42.09 -12.38 -99.53
N ARG A 23 42.82 -13.33 -100.15
CA ARG A 23 43.47 -14.42 -99.42
C ARG A 23 44.61 -13.91 -98.54
N PHE A 24 45.51 -13.07 -99.05
CA PHE A 24 46.79 -12.76 -98.40
C PHE A 24 46.92 -11.35 -97.82
N GLY A 25 45.95 -10.45 -98.02
CA GLY A 25 46.00 -9.07 -97.53
C GLY A 25 46.15 -8.96 -96.01
N ILE A 26 45.71 -9.98 -95.25
CA ILE A 26 45.97 -10.11 -93.81
C ILE A 26 47.47 -10.17 -93.42
N LEU A 27 48.36 -10.49 -94.36
CA LEU A 27 49.82 -10.42 -94.17
C LEU A 27 50.34 -8.96 -94.12
N SER A 28 49.61 -8.01 -94.69
CA SER A 28 49.90 -6.58 -94.60
C SER A 28 48.62 -5.73 -94.75
N PRO A 29 47.81 -5.57 -93.69
CA PRO A 29 46.56 -4.80 -93.74
C PRO A 29 46.76 -3.36 -94.23
N GLU A 30 47.88 -2.71 -93.88
CA GLU A 30 48.28 -1.37 -94.35
C GLU A 30 48.33 -1.20 -95.88
N VAL A 31 48.38 -2.30 -96.65
CA VAL A 31 48.42 -2.29 -98.12
C VAL A 31 47.01 -2.37 -98.74
N LEU A 32 45.99 -2.61 -97.91
CA LEU A 32 44.57 -2.51 -98.25
C LEU A 32 43.97 -1.13 -97.86
N ASP A 33 44.62 -0.39 -96.96
CA ASP A 33 44.18 0.94 -96.50
C ASP A 33 44.47 2.04 -97.54
N GLY A 34 43.71 2.06 -98.63
CA GLY A 34 43.72 3.16 -99.60
C GLY A 34 43.18 2.79 -100.97
N SER A 35 42.86 3.81 -101.78
CA SER A 35 42.56 3.64 -103.21
C SER A 35 43.86 3.46 -104.00
N THR A 36 44.54 2.34 -103.75
CA THR A 36 45.71 1.88 -104.50
C THR A 36 45.29 0.87 -105.56
N ASP A 37 45.89 0.99 -106.74
CA ASP A 37 45.75 0.02 -107.83
C ASP A 37 46.15 -1.41 -107.38
N GLU A 38 45.43 -2.42 -107.89
CA GLU A 38 45.60 -3.83 -107.50
C GLU A 38 47.02 -4.36 -107.77
N VAL A 39 47.67 -3.89 -108.85
CA VAL A 39 49.06 -4.25 -109.20
C VAL A 39 50.01 -3.71 -108.13
N THR A 40 49.82 -2.46 -107.75
CA THR A 40 50.60 -1.77 -106.70
C THR A 40 50.40 -2.43 -105.33
N ALA A 41 49.17 -2.80 -104.99
CA ALA A 41 48.86 -3.50 -103.74
C ALA A 41 49.50 -4.90 -103.69
N CYS A 42 49.42 -5.68 -104.77
CA CYS A 42 50.07 -7.01 -104.84
C CYS A 42 51.60 -6.90 -104.74
N THR A 43 52.19 -5.89 -105.39
CA THR A 43 53.64 -5.62 -105.32
C THR A 43 54.07 -5.36 -103.88
N ARG A 44 53.49 -4.36 -103.21
CA ARG A 44 53.84 -3.96 -101.84
C ARG A 44 53.64 -5.08 -100.82
N LEU A 45 52.60 -5.90 -100.99
CA LEU A 45 52.33 -7.06 -100.12
C LEU A 45 53.48 -8.08 -100.24
N LEU A 46 53.86 -8.45 -101.47
CA LEU A 46 54.93 -9.42 -101.72
C LEU A 46 56.30 -8.92 -101.28
N GLU A 47 56.59 -7.63 -101.48
CA GLU A 47 57.81 -6.95 -100.99
C GLU A 47 57.88 -6.98 -99.46
N LYS A 48 56.82 -6.58 -98.76
CA LYS A 48 56.80 -6.55 -97.28
C LYS A 48 56.80 -7.94 -96.65
N VAL A 49 56.28 -8.95 -97.35
CA VAL A 49 56.45 -10.38 -96.98
C VAL A 49 57.87 -10.88 -97.30
N GLY A 50 58.60 -10.21 -98.19
CA GLY A 50 59.97 -10.58 -98.58
C GLY A 50 60.02 -11.81 -99.49
N LEU A 51 58.95 -12.10 -100.25
CA LEU A 51 58.94 -13.22 -101.18
C LEU A 51 59.83 -12.91 -102.39
N GLN A 52 60.75 -13.79 -102.77
CA GLN A 52 61.66 -13.57 -103.89
C GLN A 52 61.24 -14.33 -105.15
N GLY A 53 61.58 -13.81 -106.33
CA GLY A 53 61.46 -14.55 -107.59
C GLY A 53 60.03 -14.83 -108.08
N TYR A 54 59.04 -14.07 -107.59
CA TYR A 54 57.70 -13.97 -108.20
C TYR A 54 57.74 -13.13 -109.48
N GLN A 55 56.62 -13.05 -110.21
CA GLN A 55 56.39 -12.09 -111.29
C GLN A 55 54.98 -11.50 -111.22
N ILE A 56 54.79 -10.30 -111.76
CA ILE A 56 53.50 -9.59 -111.78
C ILE A 56 53.17 -9.26 -113.24
N GLY A 57 52.03 -9.77 -113.72
CA GLY A 57 51.52 -9.50 -115.07
C GLY A 57 50.54 -8.34 -115.10
N LYS A 58 49.77 -8.19 -116.19
CA LYS A 58 48.74 -7.14 -116.32
C LYS A 58 47.48 -7.37 -115.47
N THR A 59 47.21 -8.62 -115.06
CA THR A 59 45.96 -9.02 -114.36
C THR A 59 46.14 -10.12 -113.32
N LYS A 60 47.37 -10.63 -113.13
CA LYS A 60 47.66 -11.82 -112.30
C LYS A 60 49.05 -11.74 -111.65
N VAL A 61 49.15 -12.27 -110.43
CA VAL A 61 50.41 -12.66 -109.79
C VAL A 61 50.83 -14.03 -110.31
N PHE A 62 52.12 -14.20 -110.59
CA PHE A 62 52.76 -15.43 -111.05
C PHE A 62 53.75 -15.89 -109.98
N LEU A 63 53.56 -17.12 -109.49
CA LEU A 63 54.32 -17.70 -108.37
C LEU A 63 54.96 -19.04 -108.80
N ARG A 64 56.17 -19.27 -108.29
CA ARG A 64 56.91 -20.54 -108.46
C ARG A 64 56.29 -21.64 -107.61
N ALA A 65 56.71 -22.89 -107.84
CA ALA A 65 56.35 -24.01 -106.97
C ALA A 65 56.70 -23.72 -105.49
N GLY A 66 55.88 -24.20 -104.56
CA GLY A 66 56.05 -24.00 -103.11
C GLY A 66 55.61 -22.64 -102.56
N GLN A 67 55.74 -21.55 -103.31
CA GLN A 67 55.52 -20.18 -102.81
C GLN A 67 54.09 -19.93 -102.28
N MET A 68 53.07 -20.51 -102.90
CA MET A 68 51.69 -20.46 -102.41
C MET A 68 51.55 -21.05 -100.99
N ALA A 69 52.23 -22.18 -100.72
CA ALA A 69 52.21 -22.83 -99.42
C ALA A 69 53.02 -22.05 -98.37
N GLU A 70 54.09 -21.35 -98.78
CA GLU A 70 54.82 -20.44 -97.89
C GLU A 70 53.94 -19.25 -97.45
N LEU A 71 53.21 -18.64 -98.38
CA LEU A 71 52.26 -17.56 -98.09
C LEU A 71 51.10 -18.05 -97.19
N ASP A 72 50.56 -19.25 -97.44
CA ASP A 72 49.54 -19.85 -96.57
C ASP A 72 50.07 -20.22 -95.17
N SER A 73 51.33 -20.65 -95.06
CA SER A 73 52.02 -20.88 -93.77
C SER A 73 52.15 -19.59 -92.96
N ARG A 74 52.65 -18.51 -93.58
CA ARG A 74 52.70 -17.17 -92.96
C ARG A 74 51.30 -16.65 -92.59
N ARG A 75 50.28 -16.90 -93.42
CA ARG A 75 48.88 -16.51 -93.19
C ARG A 75 48.29 -17.20 -91.96
N THR A 76 48.49 -18.52 -91.87
CA THR A 76 48.04 -19.31 -90.71
C THR A 76 48.78 -18.93 -89.44
N GLU A 77 50.05 -18.55 -89.52
CA GLU A 77 50.78 -18.01 -88.36
C GLU A 77 50.21 -16.67 -87.87
N VAL A 78 49.94 -15.71 -88.76
CA VAL A 78 49.34 -14.41 -88.41
C VAL A 78 47.96 -14.59 -87.77
N LEU A 79 47.13 -15.50 -88.30
CA LEU A 79 45.85 -15.89 -87.72
C LEU A 79 46.02 -16.53 -86.33
N GLY A 80 46.97 -17.45 -86.17
CA GLY A 80 47.27 -18.11 -84.89
C GLY A 80 47.79 -17.16 -83.81
N ARG A 81 48.68 -16.21 -84.18
CA ARG A 81 49.15 -15.11 -83.31
C ARG A 81 47.99 -14.23 -82.88
N SER A 82 47.11 -13.84 -83.81
CA SER A 82 45.93 -13.00 -83.56
C SER A 82 44.92 -13.68 -82.61
N ALA A 83 44.59 -14.95 -82.89
CA ALA A 83 43.74 -15.76 -82.02
C ALA A 83 44.36 -15.92 -80.62
N SER A 84 45.68 -16.11 -80.53
CA SER A 84 46.40 -16.21 -79.25
C SER A 84 46.33 -14.92 -78.42
N ILE A 85 46.35 -13.74 -79.03
CA ILE A 85 46.18 -12.44 -78.34
C ILE A 85 44.76 -12.33 -77.77
N ILE A 86 43.74 -12.64 -78.56
CA ILE A 86 42.33 -12.62 -78.13
C ILE A 86 42.12 -13.63 -76.99
N GLN A 87 42.54 -14.88 -77.16
CA GLN A 87 42.43 -15.92 -76.13
C GLN A 87 43.18 -15.54 -74.84
N ARG A 88 44.39 -14.96 -74.93
CA ARG A 88 45.14 -14.45 -73.78
C ARG A 88 44.34 -13.38 -73.02
N LYS A 89 43.72 -12.44 -73.72
CA LYS A 89 42.89 -11.38 -73.12
C LYS A 89 41.64 -11.94 -72.45
N VAL A 90 40.94 -12.89 -73.10
CA VAL A 90 39.74 -13.54 -72.55
C VAL A 90 40.09 -14.40 -71.32
N ARG A 91 41.13 -15.24 -71.38
CA ARG A 91 41.61 -16.04 -70.24
C ARG A 91 42.02 -15.15 -69.06
N SER A 92 42.73 -14.04 -69.32
CA SER A 92 43.08 -13.04 -68.29
C SER A 92 41.85 -12.37 -67.66
N HIS A 93 40.84 -12.00 -68.46
CA HIS A 93 39.58 -11.45 -67.96
C HIS A 93 38.83 -12.46 -67.06
N MET A 94 38.67 -13.71 -67.50
CA MET A 94 38.00 -14.75 -66.73
C MET A 94 38.73 -15.02 -65.40
N ALA A 95 40.07 -15.15 -65.42
CA ALA A 95 40.86 -15.33 -64.22
C ALA A 95 40.70 -14.16 -63.23
N ARG A 96 40.74 -12.91 -63.73
CA ARG A 96 40.53 -11.70 -62.89
C ARG A 96 39.11 -11.64 -62.32
N ARG A 97 38.08 -12.02 -63.09
CA ARG A 97 36.69 -12.10 -62.63
C ARG A 97 36.55 -13.12 -61.50
N ASN A 98 37.06 -14.34 -61.71
CA ASN A 98 36.99 -15.44 -60.75
C ASN A 98 37.75 -15.12 -59.45
N PHE A 99 38.96 -14.56 -59.55
CA PHE A 99 39.71 -14.10 -58.37
C PHE A 99 38.98 -12.99 -57.60
N THR A 100 38.35 -12.04 -58.29
CA THR A 100 37.59 -10.96 -57.64
C THR A 100 36.39 -11.50 -56.88
N LEU A 101 35.65 -12.44 -57.48
CA LEU A 101 34.51 -13.13 -56.85
C LEU A 101 34.96 -13.96 -55.65
N LEU A 102 36.01 -14.78 -55.79
CA LEU A 102 36.56 -15.57 -54.68
C LEU A 102 37.02 -14.69 -53.53
N ARG A 103 37.68 -13.55 -53.81
CA ARG A 103 38.10 -12.58 -52.80
C ARG A 103 36.93 -11.86 -52.12
N GLN A 104 35.78 -11.68 -52.81
CA GLN A 104 34.55 -11.16 -52.19
C GLN A 104 33.92 -12.21 -51.25
N LEU A 105 33.81 -13.46 -51.69
CA LEU A 105 33.29 -14.56 -50.86
C LEU A 105 34.16 -14.80 -49.62
N ALA A 106 35.49 -14.82 -49.77
CA ALA A 106 36.42 -14.96 -48.65
C ALA A 106 36.25 -13.85 -47.60
N ARG A 107 36.09 -12.58 -48.02
CA ARG A 107 35.79 -11.47 -47.10
C ARG A 107 34.46 -11.67 -46.37
N ARG A 108 33.42 -12.14 -47.08
CA ARG A 108 32.09 -12.39 -46.48
C ARG A 108 32.18 -13.47 -45.40
N ILE A 109 32.87 -14.57 -45.67
CA ILE A 109 33.12 -15.64 -44.69
C ILE A 109 33.93 -15.07 -43.50
N GLN A 110 35.02 -14.34 -43.75
CA GLN A 110 35.82 -13.71 -42.69
C GLN A 110 35.00 -12.74 -41.80
N SER A 111 34.08 -11.96 -42.38
CA SER A 111 33.18 -11.11 -41.59
C SER A 111 32.19 -11.91 -40.74
N MET A 112 31.64 -13.02 -41.28
CA MET A 112 30.75 -13.90 -40.52
C MET A 112 31.48 -14.57 -39.36
N CYS A 113 32.69 -15.10 -39.57
CA CYS A 113 33.51 -15.71 -38.51
C CYS A 113 33.89 -14.71 -37.41
N ARG A 114 34.22 -13.46 -37.75
CA ARG A 114 34.49 -12.39 -36.78
C ARG A 114 33.23 -12.02 -35.97
N GLY A 115 32.08 -11.91 -36.62
CA GLY A 115 30.80 -11.66 -35.95
C GLY A 115 30.33 -12.82 -35.07
N GLU A 116 30.63 -14.07 -35.45
CA GLU A 116 30.39 -15.27 -34.66
C GLU A 116 31.25 -15.29 -33.39
N LEU A 117 32.55 -15.01 -33.52
CA LEU A 117 33.46 -14.92 -32.36
C LEU A 117 33.01 -13.82 -31.38
N ALA A 118 32.66 -12.64 -31.89
CA ALA A 118 32.15 -11.54 -31.07
C ALA A 118 30.84 -11.90 -30.34
N ARG A 119 29.90 -12.59 -31.01
CA ARG A 119 28.67 -13.07 -30.37
C ARG A 119 28.94 -14.10 -29.27
N ARG A 120 29.87 -15.04 -29.47
CA ARG A 120 30.25 -16.03 -28.44
C ARG A 120 30.86 -15.37 -27.19
N VAL A 121 31.76 -14.40 -27.36
CA VAL A 121 32.36 -13.64 -26.24
C VAL A 121 31.30 -12.79 -25.52
N TYR A 122 30.39 -12.15 -26.26
CA TYR A 122 29.28 -11.43 -25.63
C TYR A 122 28.36 -12.36 -24.84
N GLU A 123 28.08 -13.57 -25.35
CA GLU A 123 27.26 -14.53 -24.62
C GLU A 123 27.94 -15.08 -23.35
N SER A 124 29.27 -15.31 -23.34
CA SER A 124 29.96 -15.75 -22.12
C SER A 124 29.90 -14.66 -21.05
N LEU A 125 30.23 -13.43 -21.40
CA LEU A 125 30.11 -12.26 -20.52
C LEU A 125 28.66 -12.08 -20.00
N ARG A 126 27.64 -12.30 -20.85
CA ARG A 126 26.23 -12.25 -20.43
C ARG A 126 25.86 -13.38 -19.47
N ARG A 127 26.38 -14.60 -19.67
CA ARG A 127 26.19 -15.74 -18.76
C ARG A 127 26.89 -15.50 -17.41
N GLU A 128 28.11 -14.99 -17.42
CA GLU A 128 28.88 -14.63 -16.23
C GLU A 128 28.20 -13.54 -15.42
N ALA A 129 27.79 -12.43 -16.05
CA ALA A 129 27.07 -11.34 -15.38
C ALA A 129 25.74 -11.80 -14.78
N ALA A 130 24.99 -12.67 -15.47
CA ALA A 130 23.77 -13.27 -14.92
C ALA A 130 24.05 -14.20 -13.73
N CYS A 131 25.11 -15.02 -13.81
CA CYS A 131 25.52 -15.92 -12.73
C CYS A 131 25.94 -15.11 -11.48
N LEU A 132 26.78 -14.09 -11.64
CA LEU A 132 27.21 -13.19 -10.57
C LEU A 132 26.00 -12.52 -9.90
N LYS A 133 25.04 -12.00 -10.69
CA LYS A 133 23.82 -11.39 -10.15
C LYS A 133 23.00 -12.36 -9.29
N ILE A 134 22.78 -13.58 -9.78
CA ILE A 134 22.05 -14.62 -9.04
C ILE A 134 22.80 -14.96 -7.73
N GLN A 135 24.12 -15.08 -7.77
CA GLN A 135 24.94 -15.32 -6.57
C GLN A 135 24.86 -14.17 -5.56
N THR A 136 24.93 -12.91 -6.00
CA THR A 136 24.83 -11.75 -5.10
C THR A 136 23.44 -11.61 -4.49
N ASP A 137 22.38 -11.79 -5.29
CA ASP A 137 21.00 -11.68 -4.82
C ASP A 137 20.67 -12.80 -3.81
N MET A 138 21.14 -14.03 -4.04
CA MET A 138 20.99 -15.15 -3.10
C MET A 138 21.79 -14.96 -1.81
N ARG A 139 23.06 -14.53 -1.88
CA ARG A 139 23.88 -14.25 -0.68
C ARG A 139 23.25 -13.12 0.16
N MET A 140 22.77 -12.06 -0.48
CA MET A 140 22.04 -10.97 0.16
C MET A 140 20.75 -11.45 0.82
N HIS A 141 19.96 -12.29 0.13
CA HIS A 141 18.72 -12.85 0.67
C HIS A 141 18.98 -13.69 1.93
N LEU A 142 19.94 -14.61 1.88
CA LEU A 142 20.27 -15.49 3.01
C LEU A 142 20.75 -14.69 4.24
N ALA A 143 21.65 -13.73 4.05
CA ALA A 143 22.11 -12.85 5.13
C ALA A 143 20.95 -12.03 5.73
N ARG A 144 20.07 -11.47 4.89
CA ARG A 144 18.90 -10.69 5.32
C ARG A 144 17.83 -11.56 5.99
N LYS A 145 17.72 -12.83 5.64
CA LYS A 145 16.85 -13.82 6.30
C LYS A 145 17.37 -14.12 7.70
N GLY A 146 18.62 -14.57 7.83
CA GLY A 146 19.23 -14.91 9.12
C GLY A 146 19.24 -13.74 10.11
N TYR A 147 19.54 -12.52 9.64
CA TYR A 147 19.45 -11.32 10.48
C TYR A 147 18.03 -11.07 11.01
N LYS A 148 16.99 -11.23 10.16
CA LYS A 148 15.59 -11.08 10.60
C LYS A 148 15.17 -12.14 11.61
N GLU A 149 15.62 -13.38 11.44
CA GLU A 149 15.33 -14.51 12.33
C GLU A 149 16.01 -14.32 13.69
N LEU A 150 17.26 -13.83 13.70
CA LEU A 150 17.94 -13.43 14.93
C LEU A 150 17.24 -12.26 15.64
N CYS A 151 16.80 -11.23 14.89
CA CYS A 151 16.05 -10.10 15.44
C CYS A 151 14.69 -10.52 16.01
N SER A 152 13.92 -11.38 15.34
CA SER A 152 12.62 -11.82 15.85
C SER A 152 12.77 -12.70 17.11
N ALA A 153 13.79 -13.56 17.16
CA ALA A 153 14.14 -14.32 18.36
C ALA A 153 14.53 -13.39 19.52
N ALA A 154 15.44 -12.42 19.28
CA ALA A 154 15.88 -11.46 20.29
C ALA A 154 14.72 -10.60 20.83
N ILE A 155 13.83 -10.10 19.97
CA ILE A 155 12.64 -9.33 20.37
C ILE A 155 11.67 -10.20 21.17
N SER A 156 11.48 -11.47 20.80
CA SER A 156 10.61 -12.41 21.52
C SER A 156 11.14 -12.70 22.94
N ILE A 157 12.46 -12.90 23.08
CA ILE A 157 13.12 -13.08 24.38
C ILE A 157 13.00 -11.79 25.22
N GLN A 158 13.36 -10.63 24.66
CA GLN A 158 13.31 -9.35 25.39
C GLN A 158 11.89 -8.96 25.86
N THR A 159 10.87 -9.20 25.03
CA THR A 159 9.47 -8.95 25.41
C THR A 159 8.99 -9.92 26.49
N GLY A 160 9.37 -11.20 26.39
CA GLY A 160 9.15 -12.20 27.44
C GLY A 160 9.79 -11.80 28.78
N MET A 161 11.07 -11.40 28.77
CA MET A 161 11.80 -10.94 29.96
C MET A 161 11.19 -9.68 30.58
N ARG A 162 10.89 -8.65 29.79
CA ARG A 162 10.22 -7.42 30.27
C ARG A 162 8.85 -7.72 30.88
N GLY A 163 8.07 -8.59 30.25
CA GLY A 163 6.79 -9.06 30.78
C GLY A 163 6.93 -9.86 32.08
N MET A 164 7.98 -10.68 32.22
CA MET A 164 8.27 -11.40 33.46
C MET A 164 8.65 -10.45 34.61
N ALA A 165 9.55 -9.48 34.36
CA ALA A 165 9.95 -8.49 35.34
C ALA A 165 8.74 -7.68 35.86
N ALA A 166 7.88 -7.19 34.97
CA ALA A 166 6.66 -6.47 35.33
C ALA A 166 5.68 -7.33 36.17
N ARG A 167 5.52 -8.62 35.83
CA ARG A 167 4.68 -9.55 36.62
C ARG A 167 5.27 -9.84 38.00
N ASN A 168 6.59 -9.94 38.12
CA ASN A 168 7.27 -10.16 39.39
C ASN A 168 7.15 -8.94 40.31
N GLU A 169 7.31 -7.72 39.77
CA GLU A 169 7.10 -6.48 40.51
C GLU A 169 5.64 -6.35 41.02
N VAL A 170 4.65 -6.66 40.18
CA VAL A 170 3.24 -6.68 40.60
C VAL A 170 2.96 -7.77 41.64
N ARG A 171 3.59 -8.94 41.54
CA ARG A 171 3.50 -10.02 42.54
C ARG A 171 4.05 -9.56 43.90
N PHE A 172 5.25 -8.97 43.90
CA PHE A 172 5.89 -8.44 45.10
C PHE A 172 5.04 -7.36 45.76
N ARG A 173 4.56 -6.35 45.01
CA ARG A 173 3.64 -5.31 45.53
C ARG A 173 2.35 -5.90 46.13
N ARG A 174 1.77 -6.93 45.51
CA ARG A 174 0.57 -7.63 46.04
C ARG A 174 0.88 -8.36 47.35
N GLN A 175 1.99 -9.09 47.43
CA GLN A 175 2.44 -9.77 48.65
C GLN A 175 2.71 -8.76 49.79
N THR A 176 3.43 -7.67 49.50
CA THR A 176 3.70 -6.60 50.47
C THR A 176 2.41 -5.95 50.97
N LYS A 177 1.44 -5.65 50.09
CA LYS A 177 0.14 -5.09 50.50
C LYS A 177 -0.64 -6.07 51.38
N ALA A 178 -0.65 -7.37 51.06
CA ALA A 178 -1.29 -8.39 51.89
C ALA A 178 -0.63 -8.50 53.28
N ALA A 179 0.70 -8.49 53.34
CA ALA A 179 1.44 -8.49 54.61
C ALA A 179 1.12 -7.27 55.48
N ILE A 180 1.06 -6.07 54.89
CA ILE A 180 0.67 -4.82 55.59
C ILE A 180 -0.75 -4.92 56.17
N ILE A 181 -1.70 -5.49 55.43
CA ILE A 181 -3.08 -5.71 55.91
C ILE A 181 -3.11 -6.70 57.09
N ILE A 182 -2.42 -7.84 56.99
CA ILE A 182 -2.34 -8.82 58.08
C ILE A 182 -1.70 -8.20 59.34
N GLN A 183 -0.62 -7.45 59.17
CA GLN A 183 0.06 -6.75 60.26
C GLN A 183 -0.83 -5.66 60.90
N SER A 184 -1.59 -4.90 60.12
CA SER A 184 -2.49 -3.86 60.66
C SER A 184 -3.66 -4.47 61.44
N HIS A 185 -4.28 -5.54 60.94
CA HIS A 185 -5.32 -6.28 61.64
C HIS A 185 -4.81 -6.88 62.96
N SER A 186 -3.60 -7.46 62.97
CA SER A 186 -2.95 -8.00 64.17
C SER A 186 -2.68 -6.90 65.21
N ARG A 187 -2.05 -5.79 64.82
CA ARG A 187 -1.82 -4.62 65.71
C ARG A 187 -3.13 -4.07 66.27
N ALA A 188 -4.17 -3.95 65.44
CA ALA A 188 -5.49 -3.50 65.87
C ALA A 188 -6.20 -4.50 66.80
N PHE A 189 -6.00 -5.81 66.62
CA PHE A 189 -6.49 -6.83 67.55
C PHE A 189 -5.81 -6.71 68.93
N LEU A 190 -4.48 -6.62 68.97
CA LEU A 190 -3.72 -6.47 70.22
C LEU A 190 -4.10 -5.18 70.98
N ALA A 191 -4.26 -4.06 70.28
CA ALA A 191 -4.74 -2.81 70.86
C ALA A 191 -6.15 -2.94 71.45
N ARG A 192 -7.10 -3.55 70.71
CA ARG A 192 -8.47 -3.82 71.18
C ARG A 192 -8.50 -4.79 72.36
N LEU A 193 -7.61 -5.77 72.42
CA LEU A 193 -7.47 -6.70 73.54
C LEU A 193 -6.96 -5.98 74.80
N LYS A 194 -5.93 -5.13 74.68
CA LYS A 194 -5.43 -4.30 75.79
C LYS A 194 -6.52 -3.35 76.31
N TYR A 195 -7.25 -2.69 75.42
CA TYR A 195 -8.40 -1.84 75.78
C TYR A 195 -9.53 -2.61 76.46
N LYS A 196 -9.94 -3.78 75.94
CA LYS A 196 -10.98 -4.62 76.59
C LYS A 196 -10.56 -5.08 77.99
N LYS A 197 -9.31 -5.48 78.19
CA LYS A 197 -8.76 -5.83 79.52
C LYS A 197 -8.80 -4.64 80.48
N LEU A 198 -8.30 -3.47 80.05
CA LEU A 198 -8.29 -2.25 80.86
C LEU A 198 -9.71 -1.77 81.18
N LYS A 199 -10.65 -1.78 80.23
CA LYS A 199 -12.06 -1.42 80.45
C LYS A 199 -12.73 -2.36 81.45
N LYS A 200 -12.49 -3.68 81.37
CA LYS A 200 -13.04 -4.63 82.36
C LYS A 200 -12.50 -4.34 83.76
N ALA A 201 -11.18 -4.17 83.90
CA ALA A 201 -10.56 -3.83 85.18
C ALA A 201 -11.10 -2.52 85.76
N ALA A 202 -11.14 -1.44 84.95
CA ALA A 202 -11.67 -0.14 85.37
C ALA A 202 -13.13 -0.21 85.83
N ILE A 203 -14.00 -0.93 85.10
CA ILE A 203 -15.40 -1.12 85.51
C ILE A 203 -15.49 -1.92 86.82
N THR A 204 -14.73 -3.01 86.98
CA THR A 204 -14.71 -3.78 88.22
C THR A 204 -14.25 -2.92 89.41
N THR A 205 -13.18 -2.14 89.27
CA THR A 205 -12.70 -1.22 90.31
C THR A 205 -13.71 -0.12 90.62
N GLN A 206 -14.34 0.48 89.61
CA GLN A 206 -15.38 1.50 89.82
C GLN A 206 -16.62 0.93 90.51
N CYS A 207 -17.07 -0.28 90.16
CA CYS A 207 -18.21 -0.93 90.81
C CYS A 207 -17.87 -1.31 92.27
N ALA A 208 -16.66 -1.83 92.53
CA ALA A 208 -16.19 -2.09 93.89
C ALA A 208 -16.08 -0.80 94.72
N TRP A 209 -15.64 0.31 94.12
CA TRP A 209 -15.60 1.62 94.77
C TRP A 209 -17.00 2.15 95.10
N ARG A 210 -17.93 2.17 94.13
CA ARG A 210 -19.34 2.55 94.37
C ARG A 210 -19.98 1.70 95.47
N ALA A 211 -19.75 0.39 95.46
CA ALA A 211 -20.23 -0.51 96.50
C ALA A 211 -19.58 -0.25 97.87
N ARG A 212 -18.30 0.16 97.92
CA ARG A 212 -17.61 0.57 99.16
C ARG A 212 -18.19 1.87 99.72
N VAL A 213 -18.46 2.86 98.87
CA VAL A 213 -19.08 4.15 99.25
C VAL A 213 -20.48 3.91 99.81
N ALA A 214 -21.35 3.23 99.07
CA ALA A 214 -22.72 2.92 99.52
C ALA A 214 -22.75 2.07 100.81
N ARG A 215 -21.82 1.12 100.98
CA ARG A 215 -21.67 0.39 102.26
C ARG A 215 -21.16 1.27 103.40
N GLY A 216 -20.40 2.32 103.11
CA GLY A 216 -19.97 3.34 104.08
C GLY A 216 -21.12 4.25 104.51
N GLU A 217 -21.93 4.71 103.56
CA GLU A 217 -23.15 5.50 103.80
C GLU A 217 -24.18 4.70 104.61
N LEU A 218 -24.43 3.45 104.24
CA LEU A 218 -25.30 2.53 105.00
C LEU A 218 -24.79 2.30 106.43
N ARG A 219 -23.47 2.29 106.66
CA ARG A 219 -22.91 2.23 108.03
C ARG A 219 -23.19 3.51 108.81
N LYS A 220 -23.01 4.70 108.21
CA LYS A 220 -23.35 6.00 108.84
C LYS A 220 -24.83 6.03 109.24
N LEU A 221 -25.73 5.69 108.31
CA LEU A 221 -27.18 5.64 108.57
C LEU A 221 -27.54 4.62 109.67
N LYS A 222 -26.88 3.45 109.69
CA LYS A 222 -27.09 2.46 110.76
C LYS A 222 -26.51 2.87 112.12
N MET A 223 -25.50 3.73 112.18
CA MET A 223 -25.03 4.32 113.45
C MET A 223 -26.01 5.38 113.95
N ALA A 224 -26.41 6.32 113.09
CA ALA A 224 -27.43 7.32 113.44
C ALA A 224 -28.75 6.67 113.90
N ALA A 225 -29.20 5.60 113.24
CA ALA A 225 -30.39 4.84 113.64
C ALA A 225 -30.23 4.07 114.97
N ARG A 226 -28.99 3.74 115.38
CA ARG A 226 -28.71 3.17 116.71
C ARG A 226 -28.65 4.25 117.78
N GLU A 227 -28.13 5.42 117.45
CA GLU A 227 -28.12 6.60 118.34
C GLU A 227 -29.55 7.09 118.61
N THR A 228 -30.40 7.21 117.59
CA THR A 228 -31.83 7.51 117.79
C THR A 228 -32.57 6.38 118.52
N GLY A 229 -32.24 5.11 118.25
CA GLY A 229 -32.77 3.98 119.02
C GLY A 229 -32.37 4.00 120.50
N ALA A 230 -31.15 4.40 120.82
CA ALA A 230 -30.67 4.56 122.19
C ALA A 230 -31.33 5.77 122.89
N LEU A 231 -31.50 6.88 122.18
CA LEU A 231 -32.27 8.05 122.67
C LEU A 231 -33.74 7.69 122.93
N GLN A 232 -34.36 6.90 122.05
CA GLN A 232 -35.72 6.40 122.24
C GLN A 232 -35.82 5.47 123.46
N ALA A 233 -34.85 4.56 123.65
CA ALA A 233 -34.81 3.70 124.82
C ALA A 233 -34.59 4.49 126.13
N ALA A 234 -33.77 5.54 126.11
CA ALA A 234 -33.58 6.45 127.23
C ALA A 234 -34.87 7.24 127.55
N LYS A 235 -35.56 7.76 126.52
CA LYS A 235 -36.86 8.43 126.64
C LYS A 235 -37.90 7.51 127.27
N ASN A 236 -38.08 6.29 126.73
CA ASN A 236 -39.03 5.32 127.24
C ASN A 236 -38.70 4.88 128.69
N LYS A 237 -37.43 4.91 129.10
CA LYS A 237 -37.02 4.65 130.50
C LYS A 237 -37.37 5.82 131.42
N LEU A 238 -37.16 7.06 130.97
CA LEU A 238 -37.61 8.28 131.67
C LEU A 238 -39.13 8.31 131.83
N GLU A 239 -39.89 7.96 130.78
CA GLU A 239 -41.36 7.86 130.83
C GLU A 239 -41.82 6.87 131.91
N LYS A 240 -41.22 5.67 131.97
CA LYS A 240 -41.52 4.69 133.04
C LYS A 240 -41.15 5.17 134.44
N GLN A 241 -40.07 5.94 134.59
CA GLN A 241 -39.73 6.55 135.89
C GLN A 241 -40.73 7.64 136.29
N VAL A 242 -41.26 8.41 135.34
CA VAL A 242 -42.35 9.37 135.58
C VAL A 242 -43.65 8.65 135.94
N GLU A 243 -44.00 7.57 135.26
CA GLU A 243 -45.16 6.71 135.60
C GLU A 243 -45.04 6.17 137.04
N GLU A 244 -43.90 5.61 137.42
CA GLU A 244 -43.67 5.07 138.77
C GLU A 244 -43.75 6.16 139.85
N LEU A 245 -43.12 7.32 139.64
CA LEU A 245 -43.19 8.47 140.54
C LEU A 245 -44.63 9.01 140.67
N THR A 246 -45.39 9.00 139.57
CA THR A 246 -46.81 9.40 139.56
C THR A 246 -47.65 8.42 140.38
N TRP A 247 -47.38 7.11 140.28
CA TRP A 247 -48.05 6.08 141.09
C TRP A 247 -47.72 6.25 142.58
N ARG A 248 -46.44 6.44 142.94
CA ARG A 248 -46.01 6.72 144.34
C ARG A 248 -46.71 7.94 144.92
N LEU A 249 -46.83 9.03 144.14
CA LEU A 249 -47.55 10.24 144.54
C LEU A 249 -49.06 10.00 144.73
N GLN A 250 -49.68 9.16 143.91
CA GLN A 250 -51.09 8.77 144.08
C GLN A 250 -51.32 7.90 145.33
N LEU A 251 -50.36 7.02 145.67
CA LEU A 251 -50.44 6.21 146.90
C LEU A 251 -50.30 7.09 148.16
N GLU A 252 -49.32 7.99 148.19
CA GLU A 252 -49.12 8.91 149.33
C GLU A 252 -50.35 9.82 149.56
N LYS A 253 -51.03 10.22 148.48
CA LYS A 253 -52.29 10.97 148.57
C LYS A 253 -53.44 10.17 149.20
N ARG A 254 -53.55 8.86 148.95
CA ARG A 254 -54.54 8.00 149.64
C ARG A 254 -54.23 7.91 151.13
N MET A 255 -52.98 7.61 151.49
CA MET A 255 -52.56 7.51 152.89
C MET A 255 -52.78 8.80 153.71
N ARG A 256 -52.81 9.98 153.07
CA ARG A 256 -53.22 11.23 153.74
C ARG A 256 -54.74 11.34 153.94
N ALA A 257 -55.55 10.91 152.97
CA ALA A 257 -57.01 10.89 153.10
C ALA A 257 -57.47 9.90 154.18
N ASP A 258 -56.91 8.68 154.18
CA ASP A 258 -57.20 7.63 155.19
C ASP A 258 -56.90 8.13 156.62
N MET A 259 -55.85 8.95 156.78
CA MET A 259 -55.46 9.61 158.03
C MET A 259 -56.37 10.76 158.46
N GLU A 260 -57.09 11.41 157.52
CA GLU A 260 -58.11 12.40 157.86
C GLU A 260 -59.44 11.73 158.24
N GLU A 261 -59.86 10.65 157.56
CA GLU A 261 -61.03 9.85 157.94
C GLU A 261 -60.90 9.24 159.34
N ALA A 262 -59.73 8.70 159.70
CA ALA A 262 -59.49 8.21 161.06
C ALA A 262 -59.69 9.32 162.13
N LYS A 263 -59.46 10.59 161.77
CA LYS A 263 -59.54 11.75 162.67
C LYS A 263 -60.96 12.34 162.75
N THR A 264 -61.80 12.13 161.74
CA THR A 264 -63.24 12.49 161.80
C THR A 264 -64.03 11.47 162.61
N GLN A 265 -63.65 10.18 162.58
CA GLN A 265 -64.36 9.11 163.32
C GLN A 265 -64.31 9.23 164.85
N GLU A 266 -63.27 9.82 165.45
CA GLU A 266 -63.28 10.10 166.90
C GLU A 266 -64.19 11.29 167.26
N ASN A 267 -64.13 12.39 166.49
CA ASN A 267 -64.96 13.57 166.75
C ASN A 267 -66.46 13.25 166.64
N ALA A 268 -66.85 12.37 165.71
CA ALA A 268 -68.24 11.92 165.57
C ALA A 268 -68.79 11.23 166.84
N LYS A 269 -67.97 10.47 167.56
CA LYS A 269 -68.40 9.73 168.78
C LYS A 269 -68.63 10.63 169.99
N LEU A 270 -67.99 11.79 170.05
CA LEU A 270 -68.26 12.81 171.08
C LEU A 270 -69.49 13.67 170.76
N GLN A 271 -69.93 13.71 169.49
CA GLN A 271 -71.11 14.46 169.05
C GLN A 271 -72.40 13.64 169.07
N SER A 272 -72.34 12.32 168.85
CA SER A 272 -73.54 11.46 168.87
C SER A 272 -74.23 11.39 170.25
N ALA A 273 -73.52 11.70 171.33
CA ALA A 273 -74.07 11.75 172.69
C ALA A 273 -74.93 13.01 172.99
N LEU A 274 -75.05 13.96 172.05
CA LEU A 274 -75.75 15.24 172.27
C LEU A 274 -77.00 15.44 171.39
N GLN A 275 -77.21 14.64 170.34
CA GLN A 275 -78.26 14.86 169.33
C GLN A 275 -79.26 13.70 169.15
N GLU A 276 -79.29 12.76 170.08
CA GLU A 276 -80.37 11.75 170.21
C GLU A 276 -81.76 12.38 170.51
N VAL A 277 -81.80 13.68 170.84
CA VAL A 277 -82.99 14.42 171.28
C VAL A 277 -83.67 15.25 170.15
N GLN A 278 -83.04 15.45 168.99
CA GLN A 278 -83.60 16.27 167.89
C GLN A 278 -83.78 15.52 166.56
N LEU A 279 -84.22 14.26 166.68
CA LEU A 279 -85.40 13.72 166.01
C LEU A 279 -85.80 14.32 164.63
N GLN A 280 -85.55 13.53 163.57
CA GLN A 280 -86.19 13.57 162.23
C GLN A 280 -86.00 14.82 161.36
N PHE A 281 -85.63 14.63 160.08
CA PHE A 281 -86.56 14.73 158.92
C PHE A 281 -85.79 14.56 157.58
N LYS A 282 -86.20 13.59 156.73
CA LYS A 282 -85.76 13.33 155.33
C LYS A 282 -84.27 12.96 155.14
N GLU A 283 -83.85 11.83 154.55
CA GLU A 283 -84.24 11.07 153.34
C GLU A 283 -83.66 11.57 151.99
N THR A 284 -83.10 10.61 151.23
CA THR A 284 -83.03 10.47 149.74
C THR A 284 -82.06 11.27 148.81
N GLN A 285 -81.12 10.52 148.17
CA GLN A 285 -80.90 10.30 146.70
C GLN A 285 -79.97 11.14 145.74
N GLU A 286 -79.07 10.41 145.02
CA GLU A 286 -78.98 10.03 143.55
C GLU A 286 -79.23 10.98 142.34
N MET A 287 -78.82 10.72 141.06
CA MET A 287 -77.57 10.15 140.40
C MET A 287 -77.66 10.12 138.82
N PHE A 288 -76.54 9.83 138.11
CA PHE A 288 -76.41 9.19 136.74
C PHE A 288 -76.80 9.95 135.42
N VAL A 289 -76.49 9.52 134.15
CA VAL A 289 -75.32 8.85 133.46
C VAL A 289 -75.52 8.73 131.90
N LYS A 290 -74.49 8.31 131.11
CA LYS A 290 -74.48 7.78 129.68
C LYS A 290 -74.69 8.78 128.49
N GLU A 291 -74.42 8.51 127.19
CA GLU A 291 -73.75 7.43 126.36
C GLU A 291 -72.91 8.13 125.19
N ARG A 292 -72.60 7.75 123.92
CA ARG A 292 -72.78 6.68 122.86
C ARG A 292 -71.69 6.90 121.73
N GLU A 293 -71.55 6.39 120.48
CA GLU A 293 -72.14 5.43 119.47
C GLU A 293 -71.05 5.08 118.37
N THR A 294 -71.27 4.14 117.42
CA THR A 294 -70.37 3.74 116.28
C THR A 294 -71.12 3.53 114.92
N THR A 295 -70.60 3.18 113.73
CA THR A 295 -69.38 2.48 113.20
C THR A 295 -69.08 3.04 111.77
N LYS A 296 -69.06 2.44 110.54
CA LYS A 296 -69.15 1.13 109.81
C LYS A 296 -68.33 1.31 108.47
N ARG A 297 -67.99 0.41 107.52
CA ARG A 297 -68.16 -1.06 107.23
C ARG A 297 -66.75 -1.75 107.21
N ALA A 298 -66.03 -2.29 106.18
CA ALA A 298 -66.09 -2.71 104.75
C ALA A 298 -64.81 -3.59 104.47
N ALA A 299 -64.50 -4.33 103.38
CA ALA A 299 -65.09 -4.72 102.08
C ALA A 299 -64.40 -6.05 101.55
N GLU A 300 -64.75 -6.56 100.34
CA GLU A 300 -64.51 -7.94 99.82
C GLU A 300 -64.08 -7.98 98.31
N GLU A 301 -63.54 -9.02 97.62
CA GLU A 301 -62.65 -10.20 97.86
C GLU A 301 -62.20 -10.81 96.47
N VAL A 302 -61.31 -11.84 96.34
CA VAL A 302 -60.78 -12.36 95.02
C VAL A 302 -60.19 -13.82 94.99
N PRO A 303 -60.36 -14.63 93.89
CA PRO A 303 -59.80 -16.00 93.72
C PRO A 303 -59.03 -16.30 92.37
N ILE A 304 -58.79 -17.60 92.04
CA ILE A 304 -58.47 -18.26 90.72
C ILE A 304 -57.00 -18.20 90.17
N MET A 305 -56.45 -19.12 89.31
CA MET A 305 -56.40 -20.63 89.23
C MET A 305 -55.48 -21.14 88.05
N GLN A 306 -55.11 -22.44 88.00
CA GLN A 306 -54.61 -23.25 86.81
C GLN A 306 -53.21 -22.91 86.19
N GLU A 307 -52.42 -23.73 85.42
CA GLU A 307 -52.34 -25.20 85.08
C GLU A 307 -50.89 -25.60 84.57
N VAL A 308 -50.59 -26.85 84.14
CA VAL A 308 -49.22 -27.30 83.70
C VAL A 308 -49.13 -28.56 82.76
N PRO A 309 -48.17 -28.65 81.77
CA PRO A 309 -47.96 -29.80 80.84
C PRO A 309 -46.54 -30.46 80.81
N VAL A 310 -46.31 -31.54 80.00
CA VAL A 310 -45.01 -32.28 79.81
C VAL A 310 -44.81 -32.86 78.38
N VAL A 311 -43.55 -32.89 77.86
CA VAL A 311 -42.86 -33.88 76.94
C VAL A 311 -41.84 -33.24 75.96
N ASP A 312 -40.77 -33.97 75.60
CA ASP A 312 -39.54 -33.56 74.90
C ASP A 312 -39.62 -33.04 73.45
N HIS A 313 -38.58 -32.29 73.03
CA HIS A 313 -38.46 -31.72 71.67
C HIS A 313 -36.99 -31.67 71.14
N GLU A 314 -36.33 -32.82 70.88
CA GLU A 314 -34.94 -32.81 70.34
C GLU A 314 -34.67 -33.66 69.07
N MET A 315 -35.70 -34.27 68.47
CA MET A 315 -35.56 -35.09 67.25
C MET A 315 -35.88 -34.32 65.95
N MET A 316 -36.79 -33.34 65.98
CA MET A 316 -37.30 -32.66 64.78
C MET A 316 -36.25 -31.79 64.06
N ASN A 317 -35.35 -31.14 64.79
CA ASN A 317 -34.38 -30.19 64.22
C ASN A 317 -33.26 -30.85 63.39
N LYS A 318 -33.01 -32.16 63.55
CA LYS A 318 -31.93 -32.86 62.83
C LYS A 318 -32.35 -33.18 61.38
N LEU A 319 -33.59 -33.66 61.17
CA LEU A 319 -34.16 -33.97 59.85
C LEU A 319 -34.41 -32.73 58.97
N SER A 320 -34.66 -31.56 59.58
CA SER A 320 -34.83 -30.30 58.85
C SER A 320 -33.54 -29.86 58.13
N VAL A 321 -32.39 -29.96 58.82
CA VAL A 321 -31.09 -29.49 58.30
C VAL A 321 -30.55 -30.39 57.16
N GLU A 322 -30.89 -31.68 57.16
CA GLU A 322 -30.52 -32.57 56.04
C GLU A 322 -31.40 -32.34 54.80
N ASN A 323 -32.69 -32.03 54.97
CA ASN A 323 -33.57 -31.64 53.86
C ASN A 323 -33.12 -30.34 53.18
N GLU A 324 -32.73 -29.32 53.95
CA GLU A 324 -32.13 -28.08 53.42
C GLU A 324 -30.87 -28.36 52.59
N LYS A 325 -29.96 -29.20 53.11
CA LYS A 325 -28.74 -29.58 52.39
C LYS A 325 -29.03 -30.34 51.11
N LEU A 326 -29.94 -31.32 51.14
CA LEU A 326 -30.31 -32.10 49.96
C LEU A 326 -30.96 -31.21 48.88
N LYS A 327 -31.86 -30.30 49.25
CA LYS A 327 -32.40 -29.28 48.32
C LYS A 327 -31.30 -28.42 47.70
N SER A 328 -30.33 -27.95 48.49
CA SER A 328 -29.22 -27.14 47.97
C SER A 328 -28.33 -27.93 46.99
N LEU A 329 -28.18 -29.24 47.19
CA LEU A 329 -27.40 -30.10 46.31
C LEU A 329 -28.15 -30.40 44.99
N VAL A 330 -29.46 -30.68 45.08
CA VAL A 330 -30.33 -30.89 43.90
C VAL A 330 -30.35 -29.63 43.02
N SER A 331 -30.59 -28.46 43.59
CA SER A 331 -30.56 -27.19 42.85
C SER A 331 -29.19 -26.89 42.21
N SER A 332 -28.08 -27.27 42.87
CA SER A 332 -26.73 -27.17 42.31
C SER A 332 -26.41 -28.22 41.23
N LEU A 333 -27.24 -29.26 41.07
CA LEU A 333 -27.13 -30.24 40.01
C LEU A 333 -28.03 -29.87 38.83
N GLU A 334 -29.28 -29.46 39.09
CA GLU A 334 -30.21 -28.90 38.09
C GLU A 334 -29.55 -27.74 37.33
N GLN A 335 -29.03 -26.73 38.04
CA GLN A 335 -28.35 -25.60 37.41
C GLN A 335 -27.10 -26.00 36.58
N LYS A 336 -26.44 -27.12 36.91
CA LYS A 336 -25.33 -27.66 36.11
C LYS A 336 -25.81 -28.40 34.88
N ILE A 337 -26.94 -29.11 34.96
CA ILE A 337 -27.58 -29.78 33.82
C ILE A 337 -27.96 -28.71 32.79
N ASP A 338 -28.71 -27.68 33.18
CA ASP A 338 -29.06 -26.52 32.35
C ASP A 338 -27.82 -25.89 31.69
N GLU A 339 -26.76 -25.68 32.48
CA GLU A 339 -25.49 -25.14 32.01
C GLU A 339 -24.75 -26.05 31.03
N THR A 340 -24.96 -27.38 31.07
CA THR A 340 -24.36 -28.32 30.11
C THR A 340 -25.22 -28.50 28.86
N GLU A 341 -26.54 -28.57 29.00
CA GLU A 341 -27.48 -28.67 27.89
C GLU A 341 -27.39 -27.44 26.99
N LYS A 342 -27.36 -26.23 27.59
CA LYS A 342 -27.17 -24.99 26.83
C LYS A 342 -25.83 -24.96 26.07
N LYS A 343 -24.73 -25.42 26.69
CA LYS A 343 -23.42 -25.49 26.02
C LYS A 343 -23.41 -26.53 24.90
N TYR A 344 -24.13 -27.65 25.07
CA TYR A 344 -24.32 -28.65 24.02
C TYR A 344 -25.11 -28.07 22.85
N GLU A 345 -26.21 -27.38 23.11
CA GLU A 345 -27.07 -26.77 22.09
C GLU A 345 -26.36 -25.63 21.32
N GLU A 346 -25.61 -24.77 22.02
CA GLU A 346 -24.72 -23.76 21.41
C GLU A 346 -23.64 -24.41 20.52
N THR A 347 -23.11 -25.58 20.93
CA THR A 347 -22.12 -26.33 20.15
C THR A 347 -22.75 -27.03 18.93
N SER A 348 -23.98 -27.55 19.04
CA SER A 348 -24.72 -28.14 17.91
C SER A 348 -24.96 -27.09 16.82
N LYS A 349 -25.52 -25.94 17.20
CA LYS A 349 -25.79 -24.82 16.29
C LYS A 349 -24.52 -24.34 15.59
N LEU A 350 -23.38 -24.27 16.30
CA LEU A 350 -22.08 -23.96 15.70
C LEU A 350 -21.56 -25.05 14.75
N SER A 351 -21.92 -26.31 14.96
CA SER A 351 -21.56 -27.42 14.05
C SER A 351 -22.40 -27.44 12.77
N GLU A 352 -23.69 -27.13 12.87
CA GLU A 352 -24.62 -26.99 11.74
C GLU A 352 -24.25 -25.79 10.86
N GLU A 353 -23.94 -24.64 11.48
CA GLU A 353 -23.44 -23.43 10.81
C GLU A 353 -22.14 -23.73 10.02
N ARG A 354 -21.22 -24.52 10.60
CA ARG A 354 -20.00 -24.96 9.91
C ARG A 354 -20.29 -25.92 8.75
N LEU A 355 -21.19 -26.89 8.93
CA LEU A 355 -21.58 -27.82 7.87
C LEU A 355 -22.18 -27.08 6.67
N ARG A 356 -23.05 -26.09 6.94
CA ARG A 356 -23.62 -25.21 5.92
C ARG A 356 -22.53 -24.44 5.16
N GLN A 357 -21.56 -23.84 5.86
CA GLN A 357 -20.44 -23.13 5.25
C GLN A 357 -19.54 -24.05 4.39
N VAL A 358 -19.40 -25.33 4.74
CA VAL A 358 -18.71 -26.33 3.90
C VAL A 358 -19.50 -26.62 2.62
N LEU A 359 -20.81 -26.86 2.71
CA LEU A 359 -21.65 -27.12 1.53
C LEU A 359 -21.71 -25.93 0.57
N ASP A 360 -21.79 -24.70 1.08
CA ASP A 360 -21.70 -23.48 0.27
C ASP A 360 -20.32 -23.34 -0.41
N ALA A 361 -19.23 -23.74 0.26
CA ALA A 361 -17.89 -23.75 -0.31
C ALA A 361 -17.73 -24.82 -1.40
N GLU A 362 -18.27 -26.03 -1.20
CA GLU A 362 -18.27 -27.10 -2.20
C GLU A 362 -19.07 -26.69 -3.45
N SER A 363 -20.25 -26.08 -3.28
CA SER A 363 -21.04 -25.51 -4.38
C SER A 363 -20.25 -24.49 -5.21
N ILE A 364 -19.52 -23.59 -4.54
CA ILE A 364 -18.62 -22.62 -5.20
C ILE A 364 -17.46 -23.31 -5.92
N ILE A 365 -16.87 -24.37 -5.35
CA ILE A 365 -15.80 -25.16 -5.97
C ILE A 365 -16.31 -25.88 -7.23
N VAL A 366 -17.51 -26.46 -7.20
CA VAL A 366 -18.14 -27.08 -8.38
C VAL A 366 -18.35 -26.05 -9.49
N GLN A 367 -18.92 -24.88 -9.17
CA GLN A 367 -19.10 -23.79 -10.16
C GLN A 367 -17.77 -23.30 -10.75
N LEU A 368 -16.72 -23.19 -9.92
CA LEU A 368 -15.36 -22.87 -10.38
C LEU A 368 -14.80 -23.95 -11.31
N LYS A 369 -15.02 -25.24 -11.01
CA LYS A 369 -14.60 -26.35 -11.87
C LYS A 369 -15.31 -26.32 -13.23
N THR A 370 -16.63 -26.13 -13.24
CA THR A 370 -17.41 -26.05 -14.50
C THR A 370 -17.04 -24.83 -15.34
N THR A 371 -16.79 -23.68 -14.72
CA THR A 371 -16.37 -22.47 -15.45
C THR A 371 -14.94 -22.58 -15.96
N MET A 372 -14.01 -23.15 -15.18
CA MET A 372 -12.65 -23.45 -15.64
C MET A 372 -12.66 -24.38 -16.86
N GLN A 373 -13.48 -25.42 -16.85
CA GLN A 373 -13.58 -26.35 -17.97
C GLN A 373 -14.04 -25.65 -19.26
N ARG A 374 -15.09 -24.82 -19.19
CA ARG A 374 -15.54 -23.99 -20.33
C ARG A 374 -14.49 -23.00 -20.83
N PHE A 375 -13.62 -22.50 -19.95
CA PHE A 375 -12.48 -21.68 -20.36
C PHE A 375 -11.37 -22.49 -21.03
N GLN A 376 -11.19 -23.76 -20.67
CA GLN A 376 -10.24 -24.65 -21.35
C GLN A 376 -10.75 -25.03 -22.75
N GLU A 377 -12.03 -25.40 -22.86
CA GLU A 377 -12.73 -25.64 -24.13
C GLU A 377 -12.58 -24.42 -25.06
N ARG A 378 -12.96 -23.22 -24.59
CA ARG A 378 -12.87 -21.99 -25.40
C ARG A 378 -11.44 -21.55 -25.76
N ASN A 379 -10.43 -21.89 -24.95
CA ASN A 379 -9.03 -21.66 -25.32
C ASN A 379 -8.57 -22.63 -26.41
N PHE A 380 -9.00 -23.89 -26.37
CA PHE A 380 -8.73 -24.86 -27.43
C PHE A 380 -9.38 -24.44 -28.75
N ASP A 381 -10.61 -23.94 -28.71
CA ASP A 381 -11.29 -23.35 -29.88
C ASP A 381 -10.46 -22.20 -30.48
N LEU A 382 -10.04 -21.23 -29.64
CA LEU A 382 -9.23 -20.08 -30.06
C LEU A 382 -7.82 -20.47 -30.55
N GLU A 383 -7.21 -21.51 -30.00
CA GLU A 383 -5.95 -22.06 -30.50
C GLU A 383 -6.13 -22.72 -31.87
N SER A 384 -7.27 -23.38 -32.11
CA SER A 384 -7.62 -23.94 -33.42
C SER A 384 -7.89 -22.85 -34.48
N GLU A 385 -8.63 -21.79 -34.12
CA GLU A 385 -8.84 -20.62 -34.98
C GLU A 385 -7.51 -19.94 -35.34
N ASN A 386 -6.59 -19.80 -34.37
CA ASN A 386 -5.25 -19.25 -34.64
C ASN A 386 -4.43 -20.13 -35.58
N GLN A 387 -4.52 -21.46 -35.47
CA GLN A 387 -3.84 -22.38 -36.41
C GLN A 387 -4.43 -22.27 -37.82
N ILE A 388 -5.77 -22.17 -37.95
CA ILE A 388 -6.45 -21.96 -39.24
C ILE A 388 -6.04 -20.62 -39.86
N LEU A 389 -5.99 -19.54 -39.07
CA LEU A 389 -5.54 -18.22 -39.53
C LEU A 389 -4.05 -18.23 -39.96
N GLN A 390 -3.19 -18.96 -39.24
CA GLN A 390 -1.78 -19.12 -39.63
C GLN A 390 -1.60 -19.94 -40.92
N GLN A 391 -2.44 -20.95 -41.16
CA GLN A 391 -2.45 -21.66 -42.45
C GLN A 391 -3.02 -20.80 -43.59
N SER A 392 -4.06 -20.02 -43.33
CA SER A 392 -4.63 -19.06 -44.30
C SER A 392 -3.58 -18.06 -44.80
N LEU A 393 -2.74 -17.54 -43.90
CA LEU A 393 -1.65 -16.61 -44.21
C LEU A 393 -0.48 -17.22 -45.02
N LEU A 394 -0.48 -18.54 -45.28
CA LEU A 394 0.53 -19.23 -46.09
C LEU A 394 0.08 -19.54 -47.53
N ALA A 395 -1.17 -19.19 -47.89
CA ALA A 395 -1.66 -19.32 -49.27
C ALA A 395 -1.21 -18.14 -50.16
N PRO A 396 -0.76 -18.36 -51.41
CA PRO A 396 -0.34 -17.29 -52.31
C PRO A 396 -1.54 -16.48 -52.83
N ALA A 397 -1.53 -15.17 -52.56
CA ALA A 397 -2.64 -14.28 -52.91
C ALA A 397 -2.90 -14.18 -54.43
N LYS A 398 -4.18 -14.18 -54.81
CA LYS A 398 -4.68 -13.76 -56.12
C LYS A 398 -5.59 -12.53 -56.00
N GLN A 399 -5.77 -11.83 -57.12
CA GLN A 399 -6.42 -10.52 -57.23
C GLN A 399 -7.95 -10.59 -57.09
N VAL A 400 -8.56 -9.55 -56.50
CA VAL A 400 -9.75 -8.76 -56.96
C VAL A 400 -9.65 -7.44 -56.16
N SER A 401 -9.47 -6.26 -56.74
CA SER A 401 -10.35 -5.42 -57.60
C SER A 401 -11.51 -4.74 -56.85
N ASP A 402 -11.86 -3.57 -57.40
CA ASP A 402 -12.70 -2.48 -56.89
C ASP A 402 -14.08 -2.88 -56.34
N HIS A 403 -14.55 -2.12 -55.34
CA HIS A 403 -15.60 -1.10 -55.57
C HIS A 403 -15.91 -0.28 -54.29
N SER A 404 -16.14 1.02 -54.47
CA SER A 404 -16.83 1.89 -53.51
C SER A 404 -18.28 2.14 -53.95
N PRO A 405 -19.19 2.38 -53.01
CA PRO A 405 -19.96 3.63 -53.10
C PRO A 405 -20.09 4.37 -51.76
N SER A 406 -20.42 5.65 -51.83
CA SER A 406 -20.71 6.50 -50.68
C SER A 406 -22.22 6.61 -50.42
N LEU A 407 -22.59 6.92 -49.18
CA LEU A 407 -23.82 7.67 -48.91
C LEU A 407 -23.61 8.61 -47.73
N SER A 408 -24.22 9.80 -47.78
CA SER A 408 -24.12 10.82 -46.74
C SER A 408 -25.43 10.94 -45.98
N SER A 409 -25.34 11.25 -44.69
CA SER A 409 -26.42 11.90 -43.94
C SER A 409 -25.83 12.85 -42.90
N LYS A 410 -26.52 13.98 -42.69
CA LYS A 410 -26.14 14.99 -41.70
C LYS A 410 -26.64 14.55 -40.32
N VAL A 411 -25.92 14.92 -39.27
CA VAL A 411 -26.49 15.07 -37.93
C VAL A 411 -26.24 16.51 -37.50
N GLN A 412 -27.30 17.20 -37.08
CA GLN A 412 -27.24 18.57 -36.59
C GLN A 412 -26.80 18.58 -35.12
N ILE A 413 -26.10 19.65 -34.71
CA ILE A 413 -25.87 19.95 -33.30
C ILE A 413 -26.97 20.91 -32.86
N GLU A 414 -27.78 20.49 -31.90
CA GLU A 414 -28.65 21.39 -31.14
C GLU A 414 -28.10 21.50 -29.71
N GLU A 415 -27.66 22.70 -29.34
CA GLU A 415 -27.35 23.03 -27.95
C GLU A 415 -28.63 23.39 -27.21
N ASN A 416 -28.82 22.86 -26.00
CA ASN A 416 -29.78 23.39 -25.04
C ASN A 416 -29.06 23.67 -23.72
N GLY A 417 -28.80 24.94 -23.46
CA GLY A 417 -28.14 25.41 -22.24
C GLY A 417 -29.12 25.66 -21.10
N TYR A 418 -28.57 25.95 -19.91
CA TYR A 418 -29.32 26.51 -18.79
C TYR A 418 -28.67 27.82 -18.33
N HIS A 419 -29.40 28.92 -18.49
CA HIS A 419 -29.04 30.21 -17.91
C HIS A 419 -29.16 30.20 -16.38
N LEU A 420 -28.32 30.98 -15.72
CA LEU A 420 -28.81 31.87 -14.67
C LEU A 420 -28.24 33.28 -14.91
N LYS A 421 -28.98 34.31 -14.53
CA LYS A 421 -28.66 35.71 -14.85
C LYS A 421 -27.71 36.35 -13.85
N GLU A 422 -26.98 37.32 -14.37
CA GLU A 422 -26.20 38.33 -13.65
C GLU A 422 -27.12 39.51 -13.26
N GLU A 423 -26.86 40.15 -12.11
CA GLU A 423 -27.38 41.49 -11.79
C GLU A 423 -26.29 42.39 -11.18
N THR A 424 -26.43 43.68 -11.46
CA THR A 424 -25.35 44.68 -11.44
C THR A 424 -25.20 45.41 -10.09
N ARG A 425 -23.96 45.79 -9.72
CA ARG A 425 -23.63 47.13 -9.13
C ARG A 425 -22.13 47.40 -8.93
N THR A 426 -21.55 48.12 -9.89
CA THR A 426 -20.82 49.39 -9.71
C THR A 426 -19.80 49.58 -8.56
N ASN A 427 -18.55 49.84 -8.99
CA ASN A 427 -17.63 50.92 -8.56
C ASN A 427 -16.43 50.66 -7.60
N ASP A 428 -15.25 50.92 -8.20
CA ASP A 428 -14.04 51.63 -7.72
C ASP A 428 -13.04 51.02 -6.69
N PRO A 429 -11.73 50.94 -7.06
CA PRO A 429 -10.55 50.81 -6.16
C PRO A 429 -10.00 52.23 -5.80
N PRO A 430 -8.77 52.46 -5.27
CA PRO A 430 -7.66 51.55 -4.87
C PRO A 430 -7.04 51.88 -3.48
N GLY A 431 -5.88 51.28 -3.12
CA GLY A 431 -5.03 51.86 -2.05
C GLY A 431 -3.94 50.97 -1.41
N SER A 432 -2.67 51.27 -1.73
CA SER A 432 -1.46 51.20 -0.87
C SER A 432 -1.16 50.03 0.09
N THR A 433 0.02 49.44 -0.12
CA THR A 433 0.91 48.73 0.83
C THR A 433 1.61 49.70 1.82
N PRO A 434 2.63 49.30 2.62
CA PRO A 434 2.72 48.18 3.57
C PRO A 434 3.23 48.61 4.98
N ALA A 435 3.03 47.79 6.02
CA ALA A 435 3.75 47.95 7.30
C ALA A 435 4.07 46.63 8.01
N LYS A 436 5.28 46.52 8.59
CA LYS A 436 5.70 45.39 9.44
C LYS A 436 5.42 45.69 10.91
N LYS A 437 5.05 44.66 11.68
CA LYS A 437 5.55 44.46 13.05
C LYS A 437 5.70 42.95 13.32
N VAL A 438 6.56 42.60 14.26
CA VAL A 438 7.06 41.24 14.49
C VAL A 438 6.71 40.83 15.91
N GLU A 439 6.14 39.64 16.09
CA GLU A 439 6.56 38.66 17.12
C GLU A 439 5.82 37.32 16.98
N THR A 440 6.45 36.26 17.44
CA THR A 440 6.03 34.84 17.40
C THR A 440 5.69 34.34 18.82
N PRO A 441 5.12 33.12 19.04
CA PRO A 441 4.63 32.10 18.10
C PRO A 441 3.18 31.59 18.42
N ASN A 442 2.76 30.52 17.71
CA ASN A 442 1.68 29.59 18.10
C ASN A 442 0.25 30.13 18.26
N SER A 443 -0.49 30.18 17.15
CA SER A 443 -1.85 29.63 17.12
C SER A 443 -2.17 28.99 15.76
N LYS A 444 -2.70 27.77 15.76
CA LYS A 444 -3.13 27.07 14.52
C LYS A 444 -4.59 27.40 14.23
N SER A 445 -4.85 28.54 13.58
CA SER A 445 -6.17 28.81 13.01
C SER A 445 -6.53 27.72 11.98
N ARG A 446 -7.62 27.01 12.23
CA ARG A 446 -8.04 25.85 11.44
C ARG A 446 -8.83 26.31 10.22
N LYS A 447 -8.11 26.76 9.17
CA LYS A 447 -8.70 27.03 7.84
C LYS A 447 -9.60 25.85 7.39
N PRO A 448 -10.71 26.13 6.66
CA PRO A 448 -11.60 25.08 6.18
C PRO A 448 -10.87 24.12 5.22
N PRO A 449 -11.38 22.87 5.03
CA PRO A 449 -10.68 21.86 4.24
C PRO A 449 -10.37 22.27 2.80
N ILE A 450 -11.26 23.08 2.20
CA ILE A 450 -11.19 23.51 0.79
C ILE A 450 -10.02 24.49 0.56
N ASP A 451 -9.76 25.41 1.49
CA ASP A 451 -8.65 26.37 1.37
C ASP A 451 -7.30 25.69 1.46
N ARG A 452 -7.15 24.73 2.39
CA ARG A 452 -5.95 23.89 2.45
C ARG A 452 -5.71 23.15 1.14
N GLN A 453 -6.74 22.54 0.57
CA GLN A 453 -6.59 21.85 -0.70
C GLN A 453 -6.22 22.82 -1.84
N ARG A 454 -6.74 24.06 -1.86
CA ARG A 454 -6.34 25.10 -2.81
C ARG A 454 -4.87 25.52 -2.67
N GLU A 455 -4.39 25.65 -1.43
CA GLU A 455 -3.00 25.95 -1.07
C GLU A 455 -2.06 24.79 -1.44
N ASP A 456 -2.43 23.55 -1.12
CA ASP A 456 -1.68 22.33 -1.46
C ASP A 456 -1.56 22.13 -2.99
N ILE A 457 -2.60 22.48 -3.78
CA ILE A 457 -2.54 22.46 -5.24
C ILE A 457 -1.62 23.55 -5.79
N GLY A 458 -1.63 24.75 -5.20
CA GLY A 458 -0.71 25.84 -5.57
C GLY A 458 0.73 25.42 -5.37
N ALA A 459 1.06 24.91 -4.18
CA ALA A 459 2.39 24.40 -3.85
C ALA A 459 2.83 23.23 -4.75
N LEU A 460 1.91 22.37 -5.22
CA LEU A 460 2.22 21.35 -6.23
C LEU A 460 2.61 21.99 -7.57
N ILE A 461 1.85 22.98 -8.05
CA ILE A 461 2.12 23.66 -9.33
C ILE A 461 3.46 24.43 -9.25
N ASP A 462 3.69 25.19 -8.18
CA ASP A 462 4.93 25.94 -7.96
C ASP A 462 6.17 25.05 -7.78
N CYS A 463 5.97 23.79 -7.41
CA CYS A 463 7.00 22.75 -7.34
C CYS A 463 7.27 22.14 -8.72
N VAL A 464 6.21 21.81 -9.47
CA VAL A 464 6.26 21.14 -10.78
C VAL A 464 6.70 22.07 -11.92
N MET A 465 6.38 23.36 -11.85
CA MET A 465 6.74 24.36 -12.88
C MET A 465 8.20 24.82 -12.82
N LYS A 466 8.90 24.51 -11.72
CA LYS A 466 10.36 24.55 -11.67
C LYS A 466 10.84 23.19 -12.12
N ASP A 467 11.81 23.11 -13.03
CA ASP A 467 12.27 21.82 -13.52
C ASP A 467 12.81 20.96 -12.35
N VAL A 468 12.05 19.91 -12.02
CA VAL A 468 12.36 18.93 -10.95
C VAL A 468 13.26 17.80 -11.45
N GLY A 469 13.58 17.77 -12.74
CA GLY A 469 14.41 16.79 -13.41
C GLY A 469 13.95 15.34 -13.25
N PHE A 470 14.94 14.45 -13.22
CA PHE A 470 14.76 12.99 -13.24
C PHE A 470 15.51 12.31 -12.09
N SER A 471 14.87 11.35 -11.44
CA SER A 471 15.49 10.53 -10.39
C SER A 471 15.46 9.06 -10.80
N GLN A 472 16.64 8.44 -10.97
CA GLN A 472 16.76 7.05 -11.46
C GLN A 472 15.95 6.81 -12.75
N SER A 473 16.20 7.63 -13.78
CA SER A 473 15.49 7.65 -15.07
C SER A 473 13.96 7.70 -14.96
N LYS A 474 13.43 8.46 -14.00
CA LYS A 474 11.98 8.69 -13.80
C LYS A 474 11.68 10.18 -13.64
N PRO A 475 10.75 10.76 -14.42
CA PRO A 475 10.38 12.17 -14.32
C PRO A 475 9.76 12.49 -12.95
N VAL A 476 10.38 13.39 -12.20
CA VAL A 476 10.01 13.61 -10.78
C VAL A 476 8.66 14.33 -10.66
N ALA A 477 8.38 15.31 -11.53
CA ALA A 477 7.10 16.00 -11.54
C ALA A 477 5.92 15.05 -11.81
N ALA A 478 5.99 14.19 -12.84
CA ALA A 478 4.96 13.19 -13.13
C ALA A 478 4.62 12.28 -11.95
N PHE A 479 5.64 11.74 -11.26
CA PHE A 479 5.43 10.90 -10.07
C PHE A 479 4.92 11.69 -8.86
N THR A 480 5.22 12.99 -8.77
CA THR A 480 4.74 13.87 -7.69
C THR A 480 3.27 14.23 -7.90
N ILE A 481 2.88 14.65 -9.11
CA ILE A 481 1.47 14.88 -9.50
C ILE A 481 0.63 13.63 -9.23
N TYR A 482 1.07 12.45 -9.69
CA TYR A 482 0.33 11.20 -9.50
C TYR A 482 0.16 10.82 -8.01
N LYS A 483 1.18 11.02 -7.17
CA LYS A 483 1.08 10.80 -5.72
C LYS A 483 0.10 11.77 -5.05
N CYS A 484 0.09 13.04 -5.44
CA CYS A 484 -0.86 14.03 -4.92
C CYS A 484 -2.30 13.70 -5.33
N LEU A 485 -2.54 13.32 -6.59
CA LEU A 485 -3.85 12.88 -7.08
C LEU A 485 -4.38 11.64 -6.35
N LEU A 486 -3.50 10.67 -6.02
CA LEU A 486 -3.87 9.53 -5.16
C LEU A 486 -4.18 9.96 -3.72
N HIS A 487 -3.33 10.82 -3.12
CA HIS A 487 -3.50 11.29 -1.75
C HIS A 487 -4.80 12.09 -1.56
N TRP A 488 -5.14 12.95 -2.52
CA TRP A 488 -6.40 13.70 -2.56
C TRP A 488 -7.60 12.89 -3.11
N LYS A 489 -7.42 11.60 -3.41
CA LYS A 489 -8.45 10.71 -4.01
C LYS A 489 -9.13 11.29 -5.27
N SER A 490 -8.42 12.12 -6.04
CA SER A 490 -9.02 12.92 -7.12
C SER A 490 -9.66 12.08 -8.23
N PHE A 491 -9.24 10.82 -8.40
CA PHE A 491 -9.84 9.88 -9.36
C PHE A 491 -11.23 9.36 -8.94
N GLU A 492 -11.56 9.39 -7.65
CA GLU A 492 -12.85 8.96 -7.06
C GLU A 492 -13.86 10.12 -6.96
N ALA A 493 -13.43 11.37 -7.19
CA ALA A 493 -14.22 12.58 -6.98
C ALA A 493 -15.18 12.90 -8.13
N GLU A 494 -16.45 13.14 -7.82
CA GLU A 494 -17.47 13.46 -8.83
C GLU A 494 -17.34 14.87 -9.41
N LYS A 495 -16.79 15.81 -8.62
CA LYS A 495 -16.40 17.17 -9.03
C LYS A 495 -15.05 17.49 -8.42
N THR A 496 -14.10 17.96 -9.23
CA THR A 496 -12.77 18.38 -8.77
C THR A 496 -12.12 19.30 -9.79
N SER A 497 -11.62 20.46 -9.34
CA SER A 497 -10.88 21.41 -10.20
C SER A 497 -9.36 21.18 -10.20
N VAL A 498 -8.89 20.10 -9.57
CA VAL A 498 -7.47 19.71 -9.59
C VAL A 498 -7.03 19.40 -11.02
N PHE A 499 -7.87 18.70 -11.79
CA PHE A 499 -7.56 18.32 -13.16
C PHE A 499 -7.52 19.55 -14.08
N ASP A 500 -8.48 20.47 -13.98
CA ASP A 500 -8.51 21.69 -14.80
C ASP A 500 -7.28 22.57 -14.58
N ARG A 501 -6.86 22.71 -13.30
CA ARG A 501 -5.62 23.42 -12.95
C ARG A 501 -4.36 22.73 -13.47
N LEU A 502 -4.31 21.39 -13.45
CA LEU A 502 -3.19 20.64 -14.02
C LEU A 502 -3.17 20.70 -15.57
N VAL A 503 -4.34 20.75 -16.21
CA VAL A 503 -4.48 20.98 -17.67
C VAL A 503 -3.99 22.38 -18.02
N GLN A 504 -4.43 23.42 -17.30
CA GLN A 504 -3.94 24.79 -17.49
C GLN A 504 -2.42 24.90 -17.31
N MET A 505 -1.87 24.25 -16.29
CA MET A 505 -0.43 24.22 -16.00
C MET A 505 0.38 23.52 -17.11
N ILE A 506 -0.04 22.34 -17.58
CA ILE A 506 0.62 21.66 -18.70
C ILE A 506 0.44 22.45 -20.00
N GLY A 507 -0.72 23.08 -20.19
CA GLY A 507 -1.07 23.91 -21.34
C GLY A 507 -0.15 25.11 -21.49
N SER A 508 0.04 25.91 -20.44
CA SER A 508 0.94 27.06 -20.46
C SER A 508 2.41 26.65 -20.55
N ALA A 509 2.79 25.52 -19.94
CA ALA A 509 4.12 24.98 -20.07
C ALA A 509 4.49 24.62 -21.53
N ILE A 510 3.53 24.27 -22.39
CA ILE A 510 3.76 23.96 -23.82
C ILE A 510 3.37 25.09 -24.79
N GLU A 511 3.27 26.33 -24.33
CA GLU A 511 3.11 27.50 -25.20
C GLU A 511 4.41 27.81 -25.96
N ASN A 512 5.57 27.63 -25.32
CA ASN A 512 6.87 27.70 -25.98
C ASN A 512 7.12 26.43 -26.81
N GLN A 513 7.13 26.57 -28.13
CA GLN A 513 7.27 25.47 -29.10
C GLN A 513 8.68 25.41 -29.73
N ASP A 514 9.56 26.38 -29.45
CA ASP A 514 10.88 26.49 -30.09
C ASP A 514 12.00 25.73 -29.35
N SER A 515 11.72 25.18 -28.16
CA SER A 515 12.67 24.36 -27.38
C SER A 515 12.27 22.89 -27.36
N ASP A 516 12.94 22.08 -28.18
CA ASP A 516 12.76 20.62 -28.20
C ASP A 516 13.18 19.94 -26.89
N ASP A 517 14.08 20.55 -26.11
CA ASP A 517 14.48 20.08 -24.78
C ASP A 517 13.34 20.21 -23.76
N HIS A 518 12.78 21.41 -23.64
CA HIS A 518 11.61 21.67 -22.80
C HIS A 518 10.39 20.85 -23.25
N MET A 519 10.20 20.69 -24.57
CA MET A 519 9.14 19.82 -25.11
C MET A 519 9.40 18.34 -24.82
N ALA A 520 10.65 17.86 -24.85
CA ALA A 520 11.02 16.50 -24.49
C ALA A 520 10.82 16.23 -22.99
N TYR A 521 11.16 17.18 -22.13
CA TYR A 521 10.87 17.14 -20.69
C TYR A 521 9.37 16.95 -20.42
N TRP A 522 8.54 17.81 -21.02
CA TRP A 522 7.09 17.75 -20.83
C TRP A 522 6.47 16.52 -21.47
N LEU A 523 6.96 16.05 -22.61
CA LEU A 523 6.52 14.77 -23.21
C LEU A 523 6.87 13.57 -22.32
N SER A 524 8.07 13.54 -21.74
CA SER A 524 8.52 12.50 -20.81
C SER A 524 7.68 12.47 -19.53
N ASN A 525 7.41 13.64 -18.95
CA ASN A 525 6.51 13.79 -17.80
C ASN A 525 5.06 13.38 -18.11
N THR A 526 4.47 13.95 -19.16
CA THR A 526 3.04 13.79 -19.50
C THR A 526 2.73 12.36 -19.93
N SER A 527 3.61 11.73 -20.73
CA SER A 527 3.45 10.32 -21.11
C SER A 527 3.60 9.38 -19.91
N THR A 528 4.52 9.67 -18.96
CA THR A 528 4.63 8.90 -17.72
C THR A 528 3.40 9.06 -16.84
N LEU A 529 2.89 10.29 -16.67
CA LEU A 529 1.66 10.56 -15.90
C LEU A 529 0.44 9.84 -16.53
N LEU A 530 0.31 9.89 -17.86
CA LEU A 530 -0.73 9.17 -18.60
C LEU A 530 -0.63 7.66 -18.39
N LEU A 531 0.56 7.06 -18.45
CA LEU A 531 0.78 5.62 -18.19
C LEU A 531 0.47 5.22 -16.73
N LEU A 532 0.81 6.09 -15.77
CA LEU A 532 0.47 5.87 -14.34
C LEU A 532 -1.05 5.87 -14.15
N ILE A 533 -1.75 6.85 -14.74
CA ILE A 533 -3.21 6.95 -14.68
C ILE A 533 -3.86 5.75 -15.39
N GLN A 534 -3.43 5.40 -16.60
CA GLN A 534 -3.93 4.24 -17.35
C GLN A 534 -3.80 2.92 -16.56
N LYS A 535 -2.75 2.75 -15.74
CA LYS A 535 -2.59 1.57 -14.85
C LYS A 535 -3.44 1.65 -13.58
N SER A 536 -3.80 2.85 -13.10
CA SER A 536 -4.62 3.03 -11.91
C SER A 536 -6.13 2.99 -12.17
N LEU A 537 -6.58 3.42 -13.35
CA LEU A 537 -7.99 3.31 -13.72
C LEU A 537 -8.30 1.86 -14.13
N LYS A 538 -9.42 1.32 -13.67
CA LYS A 538 -9.96 0.09 -14.26
C LYS A 538 -10.32 0.34 -15.73
N PRO A 539 -10.13 -0.65 -16.63
CA PRO A 539 -10.79 -0.60 -17.93
C PRO A 539 -12.31 -0.60 -17.69
N ASP A 540 -13.04 0.28 -18.38
CA ASP A 540 -14.48 0.21 -18.39
C ASP A 540 -14.91 -1.13 -19.00
N SER A 541 -15.75 -1.87 -18.29
CA SER A 541 -16.33 -3.10 -18.82
C SER A 541 -17.22 -2.74 -20.01
N ALA A 542 -16.74 -3.03 -21.22
CA ALA A 542 -17.59 -3.06 -22.40
C ALA A 542 -18.84 -3.92 -22.11
N VAL A 543 -20.00 -3.44 -22.57
CA VAL A 543 -21.32 -3.98 -22.21
C VAL A 543 -21.38 -5.48 -22.56
N GLY A 544 -21.55 -6.33 -21.55
CA GLY A 544 -21.74 -7.78 -21.75
C GLY A 544 -20.68 -8.72 -21.17
N ALA A 545 -20.12 -8.45 -19.98
CA ALA A 545 -19.31 -9.42 -19.24
C ALA A 545 -19.68 -9.48 -17.75
N THR A 546 -19.75 -10.68 -17.17
CA THR A 546 -20.15 -10.92 -15.77
C THR A 546 -19.06 -10.52 -14.76
N PRO A 547 -19.43 -10.08 -13.54
CA PRO A 547 -18.49 -9.43 -12.62
C PRO A 547 -17.51 -10.42 -11.98
N THR A 548 -16.21 -10.22 -12.21
CA THR A 548 -15.15 -10.94 -11.50
C THR A 548 -15.09 -10.54 -10.02
N ARG A 549 -15.25 -11.54 -9.14
CA ARG A 549 -15.36 -11.40 -7.69
C ARG A 549 -14.07 -10.80 -7.10
N LYS A 550 -14.18 -9.79 -6.22
CA LYS A 550 -13.02 -9.20 -5.51
C LYS A 550 -12.25 -10.30 -4.74
N PRO A 551 -10.91 -10.28 -4.74
CA PRO A 551 -10.14 -11.05 -3.76
C PRO A 551 -10.47 -10.57 -2.34
N GLN A 552 -10.79 -11.48 -1.42
CA GLN A 552 -10.91 -11.16 0.00
C GLN A 552 -9.52 -11.06 0.65
N PRO A 553 -9.35 -10.23 1.70
CA PRO A 553 -8.09 -10.14 2.44
C PRO A 553 -7.84 -11.44 3.21
N ALA A 554 -6.79 -12.18 2.85
CA ALA A 554 -6.48 -13.48 3.45
C ALA A 554 -5.98 -13.36 4.90
N THR A 555 -6.89 -13.56 5.87
CA THR A 555 -6.60 -13.64 7.31
C THR A 555 -6.05 -15.02 7.71
N SER A 556 -4.93 -15.44 7.11
CA SER A 556 -4.24 -16.69 7.43
C SER A 556 -2.73 -16.55 7.26
N LEU A 557 -1.96 -17.05 8.23
CA LEU A 557 -0.49 -16.97 8.23
C LEU A 557 0.17 -17.88 7.17
N PHE A 558 -0.51 -18.94 6.72
CA PHE A 558 0.09 -19.94 5.83
C PHE A 558 0.12 -19.53 4.35
N GLY A 559 -0.79 -18.64 3.92
CA GLY A 559 -0.94 -18.21 2.53
C GLY A 559 0.20 -17.35 1.95
N ARG A 560 1.34 -17.23 2.65
CA ARG A 560 2.48 -16.37 2.24
C ARG A 560 3.64 -17.13 1.58
N MET A 561 3.68 -18.46 1.61
CA MET A 561 4.85 -19.22 1.14
C MET A 561 4.75 -19.71 -0.32
N THR A 562 3.55 -19.80 -0.90
CA THR A 562 3.33 -20.45 -2.22
C THR A 562 3.46 -19.52 -3.44
N LEU A 563 3.79 -18.24 -3.26
CA LEU A 563 3.87 -17.25 -4.35
C LEU A 563 5.20 -17.26 -5.13
N GLY A 564 6.21 -17.96 -4.64
CA GLY A 564 7.55 -17.98 -5.24
C GLY A 564 7.78 -19.10 -6.24
N PHE A 565 7.14 -19.08 -7.42
CA PHE A 565 7.60 -19.77 -8.65
C PHE A 565 6.75 -19.41 -9.89
N ARG A 566 6.85 -18.17 -10.40
CA ARG A 566 6.56 -17.84 -11.82
C ARG A 566 7.58 -16.82 -12.34
N SER A 567 7.98 -16.99 -13.60
CA SER A 567 9.09 -16.26 -14.23
C SER A 567 8.75 -14.80 -14.50
N SER A 568 9.62 -13.87 -14.10
CA SER A 568 9.50 -12.46 -14.49
C SER A 568 10.13 -12.23 -15.86
N SER A 569 9.35 -11.75 -16.82
CA SER A 569 9.91 -10.97 -17.94
C SER A 569 10.62 -9.73 -17.39
N SER A 570 11.57 -9.19 -18.14
CA SER A 570 12.33 -7.99 -17.77
C SER A 570 11.61 -6.69 -18.16
N ASP A 571 10.34 -6.55 -17.76
CA ASP A 571 9.50 -5.40 -18.08
C ASP A 571 9.15 -4.58 -16.84
N ILE A 572 9.61 -3.32 -16.83
CA ILE A 572 9.27 -2.19 -15.95
C ILE A 572 8.57 -2.60 -14.62
N ASN A 573 9.39 -2.94 -13.62
CA ASN A 573 8.94 -3.30 -12.27
C ASN A 573 8.29 -2.10 -11.54
N LEU A 574 7.00 -1.91 -11.80
CA LEU A 574 6.10 -0.97 -11.11
C LEU A 574 4.95 -1.71 -10.39
N ALA A 575 5.04 -3.03 -10.27
CA ALA A 575 4.11 -3.87 -9.52
C ALA A 575 4.37 -3.74 -8.01
N GLY A 576 3.75 -2.75 -7.37
CA GLY A 576 3.86 -2.56 -5.91
C GLY A 576 2.89 -1.56 -5.29
N VAL A 577 2.62 -0.43 -5.94
CA VAL A 577 1.72 0.62 -5.41
C VAL A 577 0.84 1.21 -6.52
N VAL A 578 -0.05 0.38 -7.08
CA VAL A 578 -1.14 0.82 -7.95
C VAL A 578 -2.42 0.16 -7.46
N HIS A 579 -3.31 0.95 -6.86
CA HIS A 579 -4.67 0.50 -6.55
C HIS A 579 -5.56 0.76 -7.77
N GLN A 580 -6.36 -0.23 -8.15
CA GLN A 580 -7.32 -0.11 -9.26
C GLN A 580 -8.56 0.66 -8.79
N VAL A 581 -8.63 1.93 -9.18
CA VAL A 581 -9.72 2.86 -8.88
C VAL A 581 -10.77 2.83 -9.99
N GLN A 582 -12.04 2.97 -9.62
CA GLN A 582 -13.11 3.25 -10.58
C GLN A 582 -13.17 4.75 -10.82
N ALA A 583 -12.81 5.18 -12.04
CA ALA A 583 -12.75 6.58 -12.40
C ALA A 583 -14.14 7.24 -12.36
N LYS A 584 -14.23 8.46 -11.84
CA LYS A 584 -15.34 9.38 -12.17
C LYS A 584 -15.02 10.18 -13.43
N TYR A 585 -16.05 10.72 -14.07
CA TYR A 585 -15.96 11.44 -15.36
C TYR A 585 -14.83 12.47 -15.46
N PRO A 586 -14.54 13.33 -14.45
CA PRO A 586 -13.42 14.29 -14.53
C PRO A 586 -12.05 13.63 -14.75
N ALA A 587 -11.83 12.42 -14.20
CA ALA A 587 -10.58 11.69 -14.38
C ALA A 587 -10.44 11.04 -15.77
N LEU A 588 -11.57 10.69 -16.40
CA LEU A 588 -11.59 10.21 -17.79
C LEU A 588 -11.31 11.36 -18.76
N LEU A 589 -11.92 12.54 -18.54
CA LEU A 589 -11.64 13.75 -19.29
C LEU A 589 -10.16 14.18 -19.13
N PHE A 590 -9.60 14.13 -17.92
CA PHE A 590 -8.19 14.42 -17.69
C PHE A 590 -7.26 13.46 -18.44
N LYS A 591 -7.56 12.15 -18.44
CA LYS A 591 -6.83 11.15 -19.25
C LYS A 591 -6.89 11.47 -20.75
N GLN A 592 -8.02 11.93 -21.26
CA GLN A 592 -8.16 12.35 -22.66
C GLN A 592 -7.32 13.59 -22.97
N GLN A 593 -7.35 14.62 -22.12
CA GLN A 593 -6.52 15.83 -22.28
C GLN A 593 -5.03 15.52 -22.22
N LEU A 594 -4.58 14.66 -21.29
CA LEU A 594 -3.19 14.19 -21.26
C LEU A 594 -2.78 13.42 -22.53
N THR A 595 -3.72 12.70 -23.16
CA THR A 595 -3.45 12.01 -24.43
C THR A 595 -3.26 13.01 -25.57
N ALA A 596 -4.16 14.00 -25.69
CA ALA A 596 -4.04 15.09 -26.66
C ALA A 596 -2.75 15.93 -26.45
N TYR A 597 -2.33 16.16 -25.20
CA TYR A 597 -1.06 16.82 -24.90
C TYR A 597 0.16 15.99 -25.33
N VAL A 598 0.18 14.68 -25.07
CA VAL A 598 1.26 13.79 -25.56
C VAL A 598 1.34 13.82 -27.09
N GLU A 599 0.20 13.81 -27.79
CA GLU A 599 0.14 13.91 -29.25
C GLU A 599 0.60 15.28 -29.77
N LYS A 600 0.22 16.39 -29.12
CA LYS A 600 0.68 17.75 -29.44
C LYS A 600 2.20 17.90 -29.25
N MET A 601 2.73 17.50 -28.10
CA MET A 601 4.17 17.56 -27.79
C MET A 601 4.99 16.73 -28.76
N TYR A 602 4.55 15.49 -29.06
CA TYR A 602 5.18 14.64 -30.07
C TYR A 602 5.12 15.28 -31.46
N GLY A 603 4.00 15.91 -31.81
CA GLY A 603 3.82 16.64 -33.07
C GLY A 603 4.81 17.79 -33.24
N ILE A 604 5.01 18.61 -32.20
CA ILE A 604 5.93 19.74 -32.19
C ILE A 604 7.37 19.28 -32.45
N ILE A 605 7.91 18.37 -31.63
CA ILE A 605 9.30 17.86 -31.80
C ILE A 605 9.50 17.25 -33.19
N ARG A 606 8.53 16.47 -33.67
CA ARG A 606 8.56 15.86 -35.01
C ARG A 606 8.63 16.91 -36.12
N ASP A 607 7.89 18.01 -35.99
CA ASP A 607 7.76 19.02 -37.05
C ASP A 607 8.84 20.10 -36.97
N ASN A 608 9.38 20.38 -35.77
CA ASN A 608 10.64 21.09 -35.56
C ASN A 608 11.81 20.36 -36.26
N LEU A 609 11.96 19.06 -36.00
CA LEU A 609 12.97 18.23 -36.69
C LEU A 609 12.80 18.24 -38.22
N LYS A 610 11.57 18.20 -38.74
CA LYS A 610 11.32 18.34 -40.20
C LYS A 610 11.68 19.72 -40.73
N LYS A 611 11.45 20.79 -39.97
CA LYS A 611 11.79 22.18 -40.33
C LYS A 611 13.31 22.35 -40.44
N GLU A 612 14.06 21.86 -39.46
CA GLU A 612 15.53 21.83 -39.51
C GLU A 612 16.06 20.96 -40.65
N LEU A 613 15.67 19.68 -40.70
CA LEU A 613 16.09 18.76 -41.77
C LEU A 613 15.70 19.29 -43.15
N GLY A 614 14.52 19.88 -43.32
CA GLY A 614 14.06 20.48 -44.58
C GLY A 614 14.98 21.62 -45.04
N SER A 615 15.42 22.48 -44.11
CA SER A 615 16.39 23.54 -44.41
C SER A 615 17.75 22.96 -44.84
N LEU A 616 18.29 21.99 -44.09
CA LEU A 616 19.59 21.38 -44.36
C LEU A 616 19.59 20.56 -45.65
N LEU A 617 18.52 19.80 -45.91
CA LEU A 617 18.30 19.09 -47.16
C LEU A 617 18.21 20.05 -48.35
N SER A 618 17.58 21.22 -48.19
CA SER A 618 17.53 22.21 -49.27
C SER A 618 18.93 22.67 -49.69
N LEU A 619 19.85 22.86 -48.73
CA LEU A 619 21.26 23.19 -49.00
C LEU A 619 22.00 22.01 -49.66
N CYS A 620 21.79 20.78 -49.18
CA CYS A 620 22.34 19.56 -49.82
C CYS A 620 21.90 19.41 -51.29
N ILE A 621 20.66 19.78 -51.62
CA ILE A 621 20.06 19.61 -52.95
C ILE A 621 20.39 20.79 -53.89
N GLN A 622 20.51 22.02 -53.36
CA GLN A 622 20.86 23.23 -54.13
C GLN A 622 22.36 23.39 -54.40
N ALA A 623 23.23 22.58 -53.77
CA ALA A 623 24.67 22.57 -54.04
C ALA A 623 24.95 22.48 -55.56
N PRO A 624 25.73 23.40 -56.17
CA PRO A 624 25.74 23.58 -57.62
C PRO A 624 26.08 22.31 -58.42
N ARG A 625 25.08 21.74 -59.10
CA ARG A 625 25.26 20.71 -60.14
C ARG A 625 26.09 21.36 -61.26
N THR A 626 27.37 20.99 -61.35
CA THR A 626 28.44 21.64 -62.13
C THR A 626 27.97 22.15 -63.51
N SER A 627 28.10 23.46 -63.73
CA SER A 627 27.78 24.09 -65.01
C SER A 627 28.59 23.47 -66.15
N LYS A 628 27.92 23.08 -67.24
CA LYS A 628 28.57 22.71 -68.51
C LYS A 628 29.13 23.96 -69.19
N GLY A 629 30.28 24.43 -68.72
CA GLY A 629 31.09 25.52 -69.28
C GLY A 629 32.52 25.05 -69.53
N SER A 630 33.16 25.58 -70.56
CA SER A 630 34.45 25.08 -71.05
C SER A 630 35.67 25.68 -70.33
N VAL A 631 36.85 25.17 -70.69
CA VAL A 631 38.24 25.66 -70.45
C VAL A 631 39.01 25.00 -69.30
N LEU A 632 40.29 24.74 -69.58
CA LEU A 632 41.22 23.93 -68.81
C LEU A 632 41.99 24.76 -67.76
N LYS A 633 42.06 24.27 -66.50
CA LYS A 633 43.31 23.99 -65.74
C LYS A 633 43.06 23.76 -64.24
N SER A 634 43.98 23.01 -63.62
CA SER A 634 44.23 22.91 -62.17
C SER A 634 43.09 22.41 -61.25
N GLY A 635 43.18 21.17 -60.78
CA GLY A 635 42.29 20.62 -59.76
C GLY A 635 42.77 20.89 -58.33
N ARG A 636 41.94 21.55 -57.51
CA ARG A 636 41.97 21.52 -56.04
C ARG A 636 40.54 21.37 -55.49
N SER A 637 40.39 20.94 -54.23
CA SER A 637 39.18 20.22 -53.74
C SER A 637 37.87 21.01 -53.59
N PHE A 638 37.89 22.33 -53.80
CA PHE A 638 36.86 23.27 -53.32
C PHE A 638 35.39 22.89 -53.53
N GLY A 639 35.02 22.20 -54.61
CA GLY A 639 33.63 21.79 -54.85
C GLY A 639 33.12 20.61 -53.99
N LYS A 640 34.02 19.83 -53.37
CA LYS A 640 33.66 18.58 -52.69
C LYS A 640 33.38 18.78 -51.20
N ASP A 641 34.10 19.72 -50.58
CA ASP A 641 34.11 19.91 -49.14
C ASP A 641 32.79 20.56 -48.64
N TYR A 642 32.18 21.45 -49.44
CA TYR A 642 30.86 22.04 -49.14
C TYR A 642 29.75 21.01 -48.99
N SER A 643 29.62 20.06 -49.93
CA SER A 643 28.57 19.04 -49.87
C SER A 643 28.73 18.13 -48.64
N ILE A 644 29.97 17.80 -48.27
CA ILE A 644 30.28 17.02 -47.07
C ILE A 644 29.88 17.79 -45.80
N ASN A 645 30.05 19.11 -45.77
CA ASN A 645 29.66 19.94 -44.63
C ASN A 645 28.13 20.03 -44.45
N HIS A 646 27.33 20.07 -45.52
CA HIS A 646 25.87 20.06 -45.39
C HIS A 646 25.33 18.70 -44.92
N TRP A 647 25.87 17.59 -45.41
CA TRP A 647 25.55 16.25 -44.88
C TRP A 647 25.99 16.05 -43.43
N ARG A 648 27.10 16.67 -43.02
CA ARG A 648 27.54 16.73 -41.62
C ARG A 648 26.53 17.47 -40.74
N GLY A 649 26.02 18.62 -41.16
CA GLY A 649 24.98 19.35 -40.41
C GLY A 649 23.68 18.54 -40.21
N ILE A 650 23.31 17.69 -41.17
CA ILE A 650 22.18 16.75 -41.02
C ILE A 650 22.46 15.71 -39.91
N ILE A 651 23.69 15.17 -39.84
CA ILE A 651 24.09 14.23 -38.79
C ILE A 651 24.11 14.95 -37.43
N GLU A 652 24.66 16.16 -37.36
CA GLU A 652 24.76 16.94 -36.14
C GLU A 652 23.38 17.37 -35.59
N CYS A 653 22.42 17.72 -36.45
CA CYS A 653 21.01 17.92 -36.10
C CYS A 653 20.38 16.65 -35.49
N LEU A 654 20.54 15.50 -36.18
CA LEU A 654 19.99 14.22 -35.74
C LEU A 654 20.61 13.73 -34.42
N ASP A 655 21.93 13.86 -34.25
CA ASP A 655 22.64 13.46 -33.02
C ASP A 655 22.34 14.42 -31.87
N SER A 656 22.22 15.73 -32.12
CA SER A 656 21.83 16.73 -31.12
C SER A 656 20.47 16.40 -30.52
N LEU A 657 19.43 16.27 -31.34
CA LEU A 657 18.10 15.87 -30.87
C LEU A 657 18.14 14.49 -30.20
N LEU A 658 18.90 13.53 -30.73
CA LEU A 658 19.03 12.21 -30.10
C LEU A 658 19.67 12.27 -28.70
N CYS A 659 20.52 13.25 -28.42
CA CYS A 659 21.02 13.52 -27.06
C CYS A 659 19.93 14.13 -26.18
N THR A 660 19.28 15.21 -26.62
CA THR A 660 18.17 15.87 -25.91
C THR A 660 17.05 14.89 -25.49
N LEU A 661 16.65 13.98 -26.38
CA LEU A 661 15.62 12.98 -26.08
C LEU A 661 16.10 11.89 -25.10
N LYS A 662 17.41 11.60 -25.04
CA LYS A 662 18.01 10.65 -24.07
C LYS A 662 18.16 11.29 -22.69
N GLU A 663 18.59 12.54 -22.63
CA GLU A 663 18.79 13.31 -21.38
C GLU A 663 17.45 13.53 -20.66
N ASN A 664 16.37 13.73 -21.42
CA ASN A 664 14.99 13.73 -20.93
C ASN A 664 14.38 12.33 -20.72
N PHE A 665 15.19 11.27 -20.79
CA PHE A 665 14.79 9.86 -20.59
C PHE A 665 13.54 9.42 -21.38
N MET A 666 13.37 9.92 -22.60
CA MET A 666 12.14 9.67 -23.37
C MET A 666 11.96 8.18 -23.69
N PRO A 667 10.73 7.63 -23.58
CA PRO A 667 10.45 6.23 -23.92
C PRO A 667 10.99 5.84 -25.32
N PRO A 668 11.85 4.80 -25.45
CA PRO A 668 12.52 4.48 -26.71
C PRO A 668 11.59 4.24 -27.90
N ILE A 669 10.34 3.80 -27.65
CA ILE A 669 9.31 3.60 -28.68
C ILE A 669 8.90 4.93 -29.34
N LEU A 670 8.87 6.04 -28.59
CA LEU A 670 8.59 7.37 -29.14
C LEU A 670 9.78 7.86 -29.96
N VAL A 671 11.00 7.76 -29.43
CA VAL A 671 12.24 8.13 -30.13
C VAL A 671 12.38 7.35 -31.45
N GLN A 672 12.16 6.03 -31.43
CA GLN A 672 12.19 5.20 -32.64
C GLN A 672 11.14 5.65 -33.67
N LYS A 673 9.94 6.05 -33.25
CA LYS A 673 8.91 6.56 -34.17
C LYS A 673 9.26 7.92 -34.76
N ILE A 674 9.82 8.85 -33.97
CA ILE A 674 10.28 10.17 -34.43
C ILE A 674 11.34 9.98 -35.53
N PHE A 675 12.40 9.22 -35.24
CA PHE A 675 13.48 8.97 -36.20
C PHE A 675 13.02 8.19 -37.43
N SER A 676 12.11 7.23 -37.29
CA SER A 676 11.53 6.53 -38.45
C SER A 676 10.72 7.48 -39.35
N GLN A 677 10.00 8.43 -38.76
CA GLN A 677 9.26 9.46 -39.52
C GLN A 677 10.23 10.48 -40.15
N ALA A 678 11.32 10.82 -39.47
CA ALA A 678 12.37 11.71 -39.99
C ALA A 678 13.09 11.10 -41.21
N PHE A 679 13.56 9.85 -41.13
CA PHE A 679 14.20 9.16 -42.25
C PHE A 679 13.24 8.95 -43.42
N SER A 680 11.95 8.68 -43.16
CA SER A 680 10.92 8.63 -44.21
C SER A 680 10.75 9.99 -44.91
N TYR A 681 10.67 11.09 -44.15
CA TYR A 681 10.62 12.45 -44.69
C TYR A 681 11.87 12.79 -45.52
N MET A 682 13.08 12.48 -45.01
CA MET A 682 14.34 12.65 -45.76
C MET A 682 14.31 11.88 -47.09
N ASN A 683 13.90 10.62 -47.07
CA ASN A 683 13.82 9.79 -48.27
C ASN A 683 12.84 10.36 -49.31
N VAL A 684 11.67 10.86 -48.88
CA VAL A 684 10.70 11.51 -49.78
C VAL A 684 11.23 12.82 -50.36
N GLN A 685 11.91 13.66 -49.56
CA GLN A 685 12.52 14.91 -50.06
C GLN A 685 13.68 14.66 -51.03
N LEU A 686 14.46 13.60 -50.82
CA LEU A 686 15.58 13.20 -51.67
C LEU A 686 15.16 12.42 -52.94
N PHE A 687 13.96 11.85 -52.97
CA PHE A 687 13.42 11.17 -54.15
C PHE A 687 12.64 12.13 -55.08
N ASN A 688 12.04 13.18 -54.51
CA ASN A 688 11.21 14.13 -55.26
C ASN A 688 11.98 15.36 -55.83
N ARG A 689 13.32 15.38 -55.84
CA ARG A 689 14.18 16.51 -56.29
C ARG A 689 15.54 16.08 -56.88
#